data_AF-A0A2S9XHS4-F1
#
_entry.id   AF-A0A2S9XHS4-F1
#
_cell.length_a   1.000
_cell.length_b   1.000
_cell.length_c   1.000
_cell.angle_alpha   90.00
_cell.angle_beta   90.00
_cell.angle_gamma   90.00
#
_symmetry.space_group_name_H-M   'P 1'
#
loop_
_entity.id
_entity.type
_entity.pdbx_description
1 polymer ?
#
loop_
_entity_poly.entity_id
_entity_poly.type
_entity_poly.pdbx_seq_one_letter_code
_entity_poly.pdbx_strand_id
1 'polypeptide(L)'
;MAYTDEDLRSLCNTVEAKPPDWVSGWRQGAAALLREVAQAPPELRRSREFQRKLWESEAITSTGMGSVKVDVALDDEDFREWLATEAMAPLPEGKVIKAAHIKTIFDRLVAQFEGRRTPWLKILRLLSALFPTEFTTLASRRLLHEIAGWFLADPPKGALAVNRAIVGRLNDVLGPVAHDDYDALAARMSLPWLMHLHRSNAETEEDVTEVVTNTGEAKLKPLPAARRRKGMTASRGYFQSVLAMLQAVEGGLTREDFIDFLRTEQPGKKDSSHGTTISVLQGELGVVYRDGRVYKLTPSGRAVLETGDPDELAKWLLTRILGFDLALIHVRDHGPIRNTDLLRAIQKANPGWTGTVAPSAIVGWCNHLGLFTPENRLWVLTERGREWAKQIHWEPAILEPIDEPDGADEPDEEEEALTTDVGGIQKSPFDELYAGLTYNFPRALVAELHAGLWAHPRRHFAVLTGLSGAGKTQLARQYGLALAGGGEAARARVKIIAVQPGWYDPGPLLGYVNPIQPTAYVRTPVLEFLRQAVSRPEAPHVLILDEMNLSRPEQYLAPLLSAMETGDRIDLHSEGDMHDGVEKRIPYPSNLVIIGTVNMDETTHGLSDKVLDRAFTLEFWDIDINDYAGWDRTNLGKQDTERLRTALTELMQALVPARLHFGWRVVDDVVDFLARNQEHGGQLEFDAALDAIVYAKIVPKLRGDDSPRFRAALDETKKVAKRYKLERCLSKLEELEHDLTTTGSARFWR
;
A
#
# COMPACT_ATOMS: atom_id res chain seq x y z
N MET A 1 -6.23 18.22 -6.37
CA MET A 1 -7.15 19.33 -6.71
C MET A 1 -6.38 20.35 -7.53
N ALA A 2 -7.02 20.98 -8.52
CA ALA A 2 -6.40 22.03 -9.32
C ALA A 2 -6.21 23.30 -8.49
N TYR A 3 -5.15 24.04 -8.78
CA TYR A 3 -4.78 25.28 -8.12
C TYR A 3 -5.74 26.41 -8.46
N THR A 4 -6.01 27.26 -7.46
CA THR A 4 -6.71 28.53 -7.68
C THR A 4 -5.82 29.51 -8.46
N ASP A 5 -6.40 30.60 -8.97
CA ASP A 5 -5.65 31.66 -9.66
C ASP A 5 -4.54 32.24 -8.76
N GLU A 6 -4.82 32.36 -7.46
CA GLU A 6 -3.89 32.88 -6.47
C GLU A 6 -2.75 31.90 -6.20
N ASP A 7 -3.06 30.61 -6.04
CA ASP A 7 -2.06 29.54 -5.87
C ASP A 7 -1.11 29.47 -7.08
N LEU A 8 -1.66 29.50 -8.31
CA LEU A 8 -0.86 29.48 -9.54
C LEU A 8 0.04 30.72 -9.64
N ARG A 9 -0.49 31.91 -9.34
CA ARG A 9 0.30 33.15 -9.39
C ARG A 9 1.41 33.13 -8.34
N SER A 10 1.12 32.66 -7.13
CA SER A 10 2.10 32.48 -6.06
C SER A 10 3.20 31.51 -6.46
N LEU A 11 2.85 30.37 -7.04
CA LEU A 11 3.81 29.37 -7.51
C LEU A 11 4.67 29.91 -8.65
N CYS A 12 4.09 30.60 -9.64
CA CYS A 12 4.84 31.29 -10.70
C CYS A 12 5.87 32.26 -10.12
N ASN A 13 5.46 33.12 -9.20
CA ASN A 13 6.36 34.09 -8.56
C ASN A 13 7.48 33.38 -7.78
N THR A 14 7.16 32.27 -7.12
CA THR A 14 8.13 31.49 -6.34
C THR A 14 9.23 30.90 -7.22
N VAL A 15 8.85 30.28 -8.34
CA VAL A 15 9.83 29.66 -9.26
C VAL A 15 10.63 30.69 -10.07
N GLU A 16 10.08 31.89 -10.27
CA GLU A 16 10.77 33.01 -10.93
C GLU A 16 11.63 33.85 -9.98
N ALA A 17 11.37 33.84 -8.66
CA ALA A 17 12.15 34.62 -7.70
C ALA A 17 13.59 34.11 -7.54
N LYS A 18 13.79 32.79 -7.69
CA LYS A 18 15.10 32.16 -7.57
C LYS A 18 15.24 30.94 -8.51
N PRO A 19 15.26 31.16 -9.83
CA PRO A 19 15.44 30.07 -10.79
C PRO A 19 16.86 29.51 -10.68
N PRO A 20 17.06 28.20 -10.95
CA PRO A 20 18.40 27.62 -11.05
C PRO A 20 19.31 28.36 -12.05
N ASP A 21 20.61 28.42 -11.77
CA ASP A 21 21.59 29.22 -12.54
C ASP A 21 21.59 28.91 -14.06
N TRP A 22 21.34 27.65 -14.44
CA TRP A 22 21.31 27.23 -15.84
C TRP A 22 20.08 27.71 -16.62
N VAL A 23 19.01 28.13 -15.94
CA VAL A 23 17.73 28.51 -16.58
C VAL A 23 17.89 29.74 -17.47
N SER A 24 18.74 30.70 -17.09
CA SER A 24 18.99 31.89 -17.90
C SER A 24 19.56 31.52 -19.27
N GLY A 25 20.59 30.66 -19.29
CA GLY A 25 21.20 30.19 -20.54
C GLY A 25 20.23 29.35 -21.38
N TRP A 26 19.41 28.51 -20.75
CA TRP A 26 18.37 27.75 -21.44
C TRP A 26 17.32 28.65 -22.10
N ARG A 27 16.78 29.63 -21.37
CA ARG A 27 15.80 30.60 -21.90
C ARG A 27 16.39 31.41 -23.06
N GLN A 28 17.65 31.83 -22.96
CA GLN A 28 18.35 32.51 -24.07
C GLN A 28 18.47 31.62 -25.30
N GLY A 29 18.84 30.34 -25.12
CA GLY A 29 18.90 29.36 -26.20
C GLY A 29 17.53 29.12 -26.85
N ALA A 30 16.48 28.96 -26.04
CA ALA A 30 15.11 28.82 -26.51
C ALA A 30 14.67 30.07 -27.30
N ALA A 31 14.86 31.27 -26.76
CA ALA A 31 14.52 32.53 -27.43
C ALA A 31 15.28 32.70 -28.74
N ALA A 32 16.56 32.33 -28.78
CA ALA A 32 17.37 32.36 -30.00
C ALA A 32 16.80 31.40 -31.08
N LEU A 33 16.43 30.17 -30.70
CA LEU A 33 15.79 29.23 -31.63
C LEU A 33 14.45 29.76 -32.12
N LEU A 34 13.57 30.25 -31.23
CA LEU A 34 12.26 30.78 -31.61
C LEU A 34 12.39 31.93 -32.60
N ARG A 35 13.34 32.83 -32.37
CA ARG A 35 13.67 33.95 -33.26
C ARG A 35 14.16 33.46 -34.62
N GLU A 36 15.08 32.49 -34.63
CA GLU A 36 15.62 31.90 -35.87
C GLU A 36 14.52 31.21 -36.69
N VAL A 37 13.64 30.43 -36.04
CA VAL A 37 12.52 29.73 -36.69
C VAL A 37 11.52 30.72 -37.30
N ALA A 38 11.18 31.78 -36.58
CA ALA A 38 10.26 32.80 -37.07
C ALA A 38 10.84 33.59 -38.26
N GLN A 39 12.14 33.88 -38.22
CA GLN A 39 12.81 34.75 -39.21
C GLN A 39 13.47 33.99 -40.37
N ALA A 40 13.51 32.66 -40.33
CA ALA A 40 14.11 31.85 -41.40
C ALA A 40 13.44 32.12 -42.76
N PRO A 41 14.20 32.47 -43.81
CA PRO A 41 13.63 32.65 -45.15
C PRO A 41 13.18 31.30 -45.76
N PRO A 42 12.25 31.29 -46.73
CA PRO A 42 11.71 30.05 -47.31
C PRO A 42 12.76 29.06 -47.79
N GLU A 43 13.84 29.53 -48.42
CA GLU A 43 14.91 28.65 -48.91
C GLU A 43 15.69 27.97 -47.79
N LEU A 44 15.88 28.65 -46.66
CA LEU A 44 16.50 28.06 -45.48
C LEU A 44 15.56 27.03 -44.85
N ARG A 45 14.26 27.32 -44.75
CA ARG A 45 13.25 26.40 -44.20
C ARG A 45 13.18 25.05 -44.93
N ARG A 46 13.38 25.06 -46.25
CA ARG A 46 13.41 23.85 -47.10
C ARG A 46 14.66 23.01 -46.93
N SER A 47 15.75 23.63 -46.48
CA SER A 47 17.04 22.94 -46.40
C SER A 47 16.98 21.79 -45.38
N ARG A 48 17.52 20.64 -45.78
CA ARG A 48 17.65 19.46 -44.90
C ARG A 48 18.42 19.79 -43.63
N GLU A 49 19.41 20.67 -43.73
CA GLU A 49 20.23 21.10 -42.59
C GLU A 49 19.43 21.88 -41.55
N PHE A 50 18.62 22.85 -41.99
CA PHE A 50 17.76 23.63 -41.10
C PHE A 50 16.68 22.76 -40.46
N GLN A 51 16.02 21.88 -41.22
CA GLN A 51 15.02 20.98 -40.66
C GLN A 51 15.65 19.98 -39.69
N ARG A 52 16.83 19.42 -40.00
CA ARG A 52 17.57 18.58 -39.05
C ARG A 52 17.85 19.34 -37.75
N LYS A 53 18.32 20.59 -37.85
CA LYS A 53 18.53 21.44 -36.66
C LYS A 53 17.22 21.64 -35.89
N LEU A 54 16.10 21.88 -36.56
CA LEU A 54 14.80 22.07 -35.91
C LEU A 54 14.31 20.82 -35.17
N TRP A 55 14.51 19.64 -35.75
CA TRP A 55 14.11 18.36 -35.14
C TRP A 55 15.04 17.87 -34.04
N GLU A 56 16.34 18.18 -34.12
CA GLU A 56 17.36 17.75 -33.15
C GLU A 56 17.70 18.83 -32.11
N SER A 57 17.18 20.07 -32.25
CA SER A 57 17.47 21.14 -31.29
C SER A 57 16.93 20.80 -29.91
N GLU A 58 17.81 20.91 -28.93
CA GLU A 58 17.49 20.75 -27.51
C GLU A 58 17.19 22.09 -26.81
N ALA A 59 17.17 23.19 -27.57
CA ALA A 59 17.00 24.53 -27.00
C ALA A 59 15.65 24.71 -26.30
N ILE A 60 14.59 24.02 -26.74
CA ILE A 60 13.27 24.05 -26.08
C ILE A 60 13.22 23.10 -24.87
N THR A 61 13.74 21.87 -25.01
CA THR A 61 13.84 20.90 -23.91
C THR A 61 14.90 19.85 -24.24
N SER A 62 15.73 19.48 -23.27
CA SER A 62 16.86 18.56 -23.42
C SER A 62 16.41 17.12 -23.67
N THR A 63 17.20 16.33 -24.41
CA THR A 63 16.86 14.92 -24.69
C THR A 63 16.95 14.05 -23.44
N GLY A 64 15.82 13.88 -22.74
CA GLY A 64 15.72 12.86 -21.70
C GLY A 64 15.52 11.45 -22.25
N MET A 65 14.77 11.27 -23.34
CA MET A 65 14.20 9.95 -23.68
C MET A 65 13.78 9.85 -25.15
N GLY A 66 14.61 9.23 -26.01
CA GLY A 66 14.18 8.79 -27.34
C GLY A 66 15.09 9.20 -28.49
N SER A 67 16.07 8.36 -28.81
CA SER A 67 16.92 8.48 -30.01
C SER A 67 16.23 8.03 -31.31
N VAL A 68 14.95 8.37 -31.52
CA VAL A 68 14.27 7.99 -32.78
C VAL A 68 14.88 8.81 -33.92
N LYS A 69 15.46 8.11 -34.89
CA LYS A 69 16.01 8.73 -36.10
C LYS A 69 14.90 9.32 -36.93
N VAL A 70 15.01 10.61 -37.24
CA VAL A 70 14.08 11.33 -38.11
C VAL A 70 14.61 11.44 -39.53
N ASP A 71 15.81 10.90 -39.81
CA ASP A 71 16.47 10.97 -41.13
C ASP A 71 15.53 10.53 -42.25
N VAL A 72 14.71 9.49 -42.02
CA VAL A 72 13.80 9.01 -43.07
C VAL A 72 12.69 9.99 -43.39
N ALA A 73 12.22 10.79 -42.42
CA ALA A 73 11.29 11.89 -42.70
C ALA A 73 12.03 13.08 -43.32
N LEU A 74 13.26 13.34 -42.89
CA LEU A 74 14.10 14.42 -43.41
C LEU A 74 14.66 14.14 -44.80
N ASP A 75 14.65 12.90 -45.28
CA ASP A 75 15.11 12.52 -46.62
C ASP A 75 13.98 12.64 -47.65
N ASP A 76 12.72 12.68 -47.22
CA ASP A 76 11.52 12.94 -48.03
C ASP A 76 11.40 14.43 -48.40
N GLU A 77 11.56 14.76 -49.69
CA GLU A 77 11.53 16.14 -50.19
C GLU A 77 10.15 16.79 -50.11
N ASP A 78 9.08 16.03 -50.38
CA ASP A 78 7.70 16.53 -50.34
C ASP A 78 7.31 16.86 -48.89
N PHE A 79 7.76 16.03 -47.93
CA PHE A 79 7.59 16.30 -46.51
C PHE A 79 8.35 17.56 -46.07
N ARG A 80 9.60 17.75 -46.53
CA ARG A 80 10.37 18.95 -46.23
C ARG A 80 9.70 20.20 -46.80
N GLU A 81 9.22 20.18 -48.04
CA GLU A 81 8.53 21.31 -48.65
C GLU A 81 7.26 21.67 -47.87
N TRP A 82 6.46 20.66 -47.51
CA TRP A 82 5.26 20.84 -46.71
C TRP A 82 5.56 21.46 -45.34
N LEU A 83 6.57 20.96 -44.63
CA LEU A 83 6.94 21.49 -43.32
C LEU A 83 7.38 22.96 -43.43
N ALA A 84 8.17 23.29 -44.47
CA ALA A 84 8.68 24.64 -44.69
C ALA A 84 7.60 25.67 -45.07
N THR A 85 6.49 25.21 -45.66
CA THR A 85 5.43 26.06 -46.21
C THR A 85 4.17 26.04 -45.35
N GLU A 86 3.40 24.96 -45.39
CA GLU A 86 2.10 24.85 -44.74
C GLU A 86 2.21 24.81 -43.21
N ALA A 87 3.16 24.05 -42.66
CA ALA A 87 3.27 23.89 -41.21
C ALA A 87 3.91 25.10 -40.52
N MET A 88 4.79 25.83 -41.22
CA MET A 88 5.42 27.07 -40.74
C MET A 88 4.64 28.34 -41.13
N ALA A 89 3.43 28.19 -41.68
CA ALA A 89 2.56 29.31 -42.01
C ALA A 89 2.00 29.98 -40.74
N PRO A 90 1.67 31.29 -40.80
CA PRO A 90 0.99 31.96 -39.69
C PRO A 90 -0.33 31.24 -39.32
N LEU A 91 -0.56 31.07 -38.02
CA LEU A 91 -1.79 30.45 -37.53
C LEU A 91 -3.02 31.31 -37.87
N PRO A 92 -4.14 30.71 -38.28
CA PRO A 92 -5.39 31.44 -38.54
C PRO A 92 -5.94 32.09 -37.26
N GLU A 93 -6.79 33.10 -37.40
CA GLU A 93 -7.45 33.72 -36.26
C GLU A 93 -8.56 32.83 -35.66
N GLY A 94 -8.80 32.94 -34.35
CA GLY A 94 -9.85 32.22 -33.63
C GLY A 94 -9.40 30.92 -32.94
N LYS A 95 -9.76 30.75 -31.66
CA LYS A 95 -9.29 29.65 -30.80
C LYS A 95 -9.59 28.25 -31.35
N VAL A 96 -10.76 28.05 -31.96
CA VAL A 96 -11.21 26.75 -32.51
C VAL A 96 -10.50 26.43 -33.83
N ILE A 97 -10.36 27.43 -34.71
CA ILE A 97 -9.73 27.26 -36.02
C ILE A 97 -8.22 26.99 -35.85
N LYS A 98 -7.55 27.70 -34.94
CA LYS A 98 -6.17 27.39 -34.53
C LYS A 98 -6.00 25.95 -34.07
N ALA A 99 -6.92 25.47 -33.21
CA ALA A 99 -6.89 24.12 -32.68
C ALA A 99 -6.95 23.07 -33.80
N ALA A 100 -7.88 23.24 -34.73
CA ALA A 100 -8.06 22.33 -35.85
C ALA A 100 -6.84 22.34 -36.77
N HIS A 101 -6.30 23.51 -37.08
CA HIS A 101 -5.12 23.64 -37.94
C HIS A 101 -3.87 22.97 -37.33
N ILE A 102 -3.59 23.21 -36.06
CA ILE A 102 -2.48 22.56 -35.33
C ILE A 102 -2.68 21.03 -35.30
N LYS A 103 -3.92 20.57 -35.12
CA LYS A 103 -4.24 19.14 -35.16
C LYS A 103 -3.94 18.53 -36.53
N THR A 104 -4.31 19.20 -37.62
CA THR A 104 -4.01 18.73 -38.99
C THR A 104 -2.51 18.60 -39.21
N ILE A 105 -1.72 19.59 -38.76
CA ILE A 105 -0.26 19.53 -38.83
C ILE A 105 0.27 18.34 -38.02
N PHE A 106 -0.20 18.18 -36.79
CA PHE A 106 0.21 17.06 -35.94
C PHE A 106 -0.14 15.70 -36.53
N ASP A 107 -1.37 15.50 -37.03
CA ASP A 107 -1.79 14.23 -37.62
C ASP A 107 -0.88 13.85 -38.81
N ARG A 108 -0.51 14.84 -39.65
CA ARG A 108 0.43 14.64 -40.77
C ARG A 108 1.86 14.34 -40.30
N LEU A 109 2.34 15.01 -39.25
CA LEU A 109 3.63 14.69 -38.61
C LEU A 109 3.65 13.25 -38.10
N VAL A 110 2.56 12.76 -37.50
CA VAL A 110 2.45 11.39 -37.00
C VAL A 110 2.38 10.38 -38.15
N ALA A 111 1.59 10.66 -39.18
CA ALA A 111 1.43 9.79 -40.35
C ALA A 111 2.76 9.52 -41.07
N GLN A 112 3.70 10.49 -41.07
CA GLN A 112 5.03 10.30 -41.66
C GLN A 112 5.85 9.17 -41.00
N PHE A 113 5.48 8.78 -39.77
CA PHE A 113 6.13 7.70 -39.03
C PHE A 113 5.22 6.48 -38.85
N GLU A 114 4.14 6.36 -39.63
CA GLU A 114 3.25 5.20 -39.60
C GLU A 114 4.01 3.91 -39.92
N GLY A 115 3.70 2.83 -39.19
CA GLY A 115 4.43 1.56 -39.27
C GLY A 115 5.81 1.57 -38.60
N ARG A 116 6.19 2.66 -37.92
CA ARG A 116 7.44 2.78 -37.15
C ARG A 116 7.17 3.37 -35.77
N ARG A 117 8.20 3.42 -34.92
CA ARG A 117 8.12 4.12 -33.63
C ARG A 117 7.98 5.62 -33.87
N THR A 118 6.84 6.19 -33.45
CA THR A 118 6.56 7.62 -33.60
C THR A 118 7.49 8.45 -32.68
N PRO A 119 8.21 9.46 -33.19
CA PRO A 119 9.10 10.31 -32.40
C PRO A 119 8.30 11.39 -31.63
N TRP A 120 7.43 10.98 -30.71
CA TRP A 120 6.50 11.86 -30.01
C TRP A 120 7.13 13.09 -29.38
N LEU A 121 8.28 12.91 -28.72
CA LEU A 121 9.03 13.98 -28.08
C LEU A 121 9.48 15.04 -29.09
N LYS A 122 10.03 14.61 -30.22
CA LYS A 122 10.53 15.52 -31.27
C LYS A 122 9.38 16.24 -31.98
N ILE A 123 8.26 15.55 -32.20
CA ILE A 123 7.03 16.18 -32.74
C ILE A 123 6.54 17.29 -31.81
N LEU A 124 6.45 17.05 -30.50
CA LEU A 124 5.99 18.08 -29.56
C LEU A 124 6.99 19.24 -29.42
N ARG A 125 8.30 18.97 -29.48
CA ARG A 125 9.33 20.02 -29.53
C ARG A 125 9.23 20.89 -30.76
N LEU A 126 9.09 20.26 -31.92
CA LEU A 126 8.88 20.93 -33.20
C LEU A 126 7.67 21.86 -33.08
N LEU A 127 6.52 21.35 -32.64
CA LEU A 127 5.32 22.16 -32.46
C LEU A 127 5.51 23.30 -31.45
N SER A 128 6.30 23.08 -30.41
CA SER A 128 6.64 24.13 -29.43
C SER A 128 7.49 25.25 -30.03
N ALA A 129 8.41 24.90 -30.94
CA ALA A 129 9.21 25.87 -31.67
C ALA A 129 8.39 26.61 -32.75
N LEU A 130 7.47 25.92 -33.41
CA LEU A 130 6.59 26.50 -34.44
C LEU A 130 5.49 27.39 -33.84
N PHE A 131 4.95 27.00 -32.69
CA PHE A 131 3.77 27.64 -32.08
C PHE A 131 4.02 27.99 -30.60
N PRO A 132 5.00 28.86 -30.29
CA PRO A 132 5.40 29.16 -28.91
C PRO A 132 4.32 29.81 -28.05
N THR A 133 3.28 30.39 -28.67
CA THR A 133 2.13 30.97 -27.97
C THR A 133 1.08 29.93 -27.56
N GLU A 134 1.19 28.69 -28.02
CA GLU A 134 0.20 27.62 -27.84
C GLU A 134 0.77 26.40 -27.09
N PHE A 135 2.09 26.32 -26.92
CA PHE A 135 2.78 25.17 -26.32
C PHE A 135 3.74 25.59 -25.21
N THR A 136 4.00 24.65 -24.31
CA THR A 136 4.99 24.79 -23.23
C THR A 136 6.33 24.17 -23.67
N THR A 137 7.36 24.21 -22.82
CA THR A 137 8.58 23.42 -23.06
C THR A 137 8.40 21.92 -22.74
N LEU A 138 7.25 21.50 -22.19
CA LEU A 138 7.00 20.11 -21.81
C LEU A 138 6.66 19.24 -23.03
N ALA A 139 7.61 18.40 -23.42
CA ALA A 139 7.43 17.40 -24.48
C ALA A 139 7.10 15.99 -23.96
N SER A 140 7.25 15.72 -22.66
CA SER A 140 6.82 14.46 -22.04
C SER A 140 5.30 14.46 -21.81
N ARG A 141 4.57 13.50 -22.40
CA ARG A 141 3.12 13.39 -22.24
C ARG A 141 2.71 13.10 -20.80
N ARG A 142 3.44 12.20 -20.12
CA ARG A 142 3.26 11.94 -18.69
C ARG A 142 3.34 13.21 -17.87
N LEU A 143 4.43 13.97 -18.02
CA LEU A 143 4.63 15.19 -17.24
C LEU A 143 3.61 16.27 -17.60
N LEU A 144 3.24 16.36 -18.88
CA LEU A 144 2.21 17.28 -19.34
C LEU A 144 0.87 17.01 -18.63
N HIS A 145 0.45 15.74 -18.52
CA HIS A 145 -0.78 15.36 -17.80
C HIS A 145 -0.66 15.55 -16.29
N GLU A 146 0.52 15.33 -15.71
CA GLU A 146 0.80 15.60 -14.31
C GLU A 146 0.61 17.08 -13.98
N ILE A 147 1.23 17.96 -14.77
CA ILE A 147 1.09 19.41 -14.64
C ILE A 147 -0.35 19.84 -14.94
N ALA A 148 -1.00 19.28 -15.96
CA ALA A 148 -2.37 19.65 -16.29
C ALA A 148 -3.34 19.45 -15.11
N GLY A 149 -3.15 18.40 -14.30
CA GLY A 149 -3.93 18.17 -13.09
C GLY A 149 -3.74 19.24 -12.00
N TRP A 150 -2.65 20.01 -12.05
CA TRP A 150 -2.43 21.17 -11.19
C TRP A 150 -3.13 22.41 -11.73
N PHE A 151 -3.24 22.54 -13.05
CA PHE A 151 -3.78 23.73 -13.71
C PHE A 151 -5.30 23.66 -13.94
N LEU A 152 -5.84 22.46 -14.11
CA LEU A 152 -7.18 22.22 -14.64
C LEU A 152 -7.90 21.17 -13.79
N ALA A 153 -9.15 21.46 -13.43
CA ALA A 153 -10.00 20.51 -12.71
C ALA A 153 -10.34 19.29 -13.57
N ASP A 154 -10.53 19.51 -14.88
CA ASP A 154 -10.76 18.46 -15.88
C ASP A 154 -9.86 18.70 -17.11
N PRO A 155 -8.65 18.10 -17.13
CA PRO A 155 -7.73 18.24 -18.25
C PRO A 155 -8.31 17.67 -19.56
N PRO A 156 -8.18 18.36 -20.70
CA PRO A 156 -8.61 17.84 -21.98
C PRO A 156 -7.79 16.61 -22.40
N LYS A 157 -8.30 15.82 -23.34
CA LYS A 157 -7.59 14.64 -23.86
C LYS A 157 -6.55 15.01 -24.92
N GLY A 158 -5.41 14.33 -24.89
CA GLY A 158 -4.35 14.47 -25.90
C GLY A 158 -3.40 15.65 -25.68
N ALA A 159 -2.12 15.41 -25.96
CA ALA A 159 -1.02 16.32 -25.66
C ALA A 159 -1.15 17.74 -26.27
N LEU A 160 -1.80 17.88 -27.44
CA LEU A 160 -2.02 19.20 -28.07
C LEU A 160 -2.99 20.05 -27.26
N ALA A 161 -4.13 19.47 -26.88
CA ALA A 161 -5.17 20.18 -26.17
C ALA A 161 -4.69 20.53 -24.75
N VAL A 162 -3.95 19.62 -24.11
CA VAL A 162 -3.39 19.85 -22.77
C VAL A 162 -2.36 20.98 -22.78
N ASN A 163 -1.39 20.98 -23.72
CA ASN A 163 -0.42 22.08 -23.84
C ASN A 163 -1.10 23.44 -23.96
N ARG A 164 -2.08 23.52 -24.88
CA ARG A 164 -2.84 24.74 -25.14
C ARG A 164 -3.66 25.18 -23.95
N ALA A 165 -4.23 24.23 -23.20
CA ALA A 165 -4.99 24.54 -22.00
C ALA A 165 -4.08 25.05 -20.87
N ILE A 166 -2.88 24.48 -20.69
CA ILE A 166 -1.89 24.99 -19.72
C ILE A 166 -1.46 26.42 -20.10
N VAL A 167 -1.10 26.66 -21.37
CA VAL A 167 -0.70 28.00 -21.83
C VAL A 167 -1.85 29.00 -21.73
N GLY A 168 -3.07 28.60 -22.11
CA GLY A 168 -4.27 29.42 -21.93
C GLY A 168 -4.48 29.81 -20.47
N ARG A 169 -4.37 28.84 -19.56
CA ARG A 169 -4.51 29.08 -18.12
C ARG A 169 -3.43 30.01 -17.57
N LEU A 170 -2.17 29.87 -18.02
CA LEU A 170 -1.10 30.81 -17.68
C LEU A 170 -1.41 32.23 -18.19
N ASN A 171 -1.94 32.35 -19.40
CA ASN A 171 -2.32 33.66 -19.97
C ASN A 171 -3.49 34.29 -19.22
N ASP A 172 -4.46 33.50 -18.75
CA ASP A 172 -5.56 34.00 -17.93
C ASP A 172 -5.05 34.54 -16.57
N VAL A 173 -4.04 33.90 -15.97
CA VAL A 173 -3.51 34.28 -14.64
C VAL A 173 -2.46 35.41 -14.71
N LEU A 174 -1.57 35.39 -15.71
CA LEU A 174 -0.40 36.26 -15.82
C LEU A 174 -0.50 37.28 -16.97
N GLY A 175 -1.58 37.25 -17.75
CA GLY A 175 -1.72 38.02 -18.99
C GLY A 175 -1.02 37.35 -20.20
N PRO A 176 -1.45 37.67 -21.43
CA PRO A 176 -0.86 37.12 -22.64
C PRO A 176 0.54 37.71 -22.92
N VAL A 177 1.37 36.94 -23.62
CA VAL A 177 2.70 37.37 -24.09
C VAL A 177 2.62 37.75 -25.57
N ALA A 178 3.32 38.80 -25.97
CA ALA A 178 3.40 39.22 -27.36
C ALA A 178 4.09 38.14 -28.23
N HIS A 179 3.62 37.97 -29.46
CA HIS A 179 4.07 36.89 -30.35
C HIS A 179 5.51 37.08 -30.88
N ASP A 180 6.04 38.31 -30.79
CA ASP A 180 7.36 38.74 -31.23
C ASP A 180 8.35 38.96 -30.06
N ASP A 181 7.89 38.82 -28.82
CA ASP A 181 8.73 38.87 -27.62
C ASP A 181 9.24 37.46 -27.26
N TYR A 182 10.28 37.02 -27.97
CA TYR A 182 10.84 35.66 -27.84
C TYR A 182 11.42 35.37 -26.45
N ASP A 183 11.92 36.38 -25.75
CA ASP A 183 12.46 36.23 -24.40
C ASP A 183 11.33 36.01 -23.38
N ALA A 184 10.24 36.79 -23.48
CA ALA A 184 9.05 36.57 -22.66
C ALA A 184 8.33 35.26 -23.00
N LEU A 185 8.31 34.85 -24.28
CA LEU A 185 7.77 33.56 -24.70
C LEU A 185 8.59 32.41 -24.11
N ALA A 186 9.92 32.44 -24.23
CA ALA A 186 10.79 31.43 -23.64
C ALA A 186 10.61 31.33 -22.12
N ALA A 187 10.51 32.48 -21.43
CA ALA A 187 10.21 32.52 -20.00
C ALA A 187 8.86 31.86 -19.69
N ARG A 188 7.79 32.25 -20.39
CA ARG A 188 6.43 31.70 -20.22
C ARG A 188 6.36 30.21 -20.47
N MET A 189 6.96 29.74 -21.56
CA MET A 189 6.97 28.32 -21.95
C MET A 189 7.69 27.45 -20.91
N SER A 190 8.71 27.99 -20.25
CA SER A 190 9.53 27.26 -19.26
C SER A 190 8.89 27.11 -17.88
N LEU A 191 7.91 27.95 -17.53
CA LEU A 191 7.28 27.97 -16.21
C LEU A 191 6.75 26.60 -15.74
N PRO A 192 5.99 25.84 -16.55
CA PRO A 192 5.53 24.50 -16.18
C PRO A 192 6.65 23.54 -15.77
N TRP A 193 7.80 23.60 -16.45
CA TRP A 193 8.97 22.80 -16.10
C TRP A 193 9.60 23.26 -14.77
N LEU A 194 9.73 24.56 -14.55
CA LEU A 194 10.25 25.10 -13.30
C LEU A 194 9.34 24.78 -12.11
N MET A 195 8.03 24.75 -12.31
CA MET A 195 7.06 24.30 -11.30
C MET A 195 7.24 22.82 -10.97
N HIS A 196 7.42 21.97 -11.99
CA HIS A 196 7.76 20.57 -11.77
C HIS A 196 9.03 20.45 -10.93
N LEU A 197 10.09 21.15 -11.32
CA LEU A 197 11.38 21.12 -10.63
C LEU A 197 11.27 21.60 -9.18
N HIS A 198 10.58 22.71 -8.94
CA HIS A 198 10.38 23.25 -7.59
C HIS A 198 9.66 22.25 -6.68
N ARG A 199 8.66 21.53 -7.22
CA ARG A 199 7.94 20.51 -6.46
C ARG A 199 8.79 19.26 -6.23
N SER A 200 9.49 18.77 -7.26
CA SER A 200 10.39 17.62 -7.13
C SER A 200 11.53 17.86 -6.12
N ASN A 201 11.97 19.11 -5.97
CA ASN A 201 12.97 19.50 -4.97
C ASN A 201 12.37 19.73 -3.57
N ALA A 202 11.05 19.88 -3.44
CA ALA A 202 10.35 19.99 -2.17
C ALA A 202 9.94 18.62 -1.60
N GLU A 203 10.02 17.56 -2.41
CA GLU A 203 9.93 16.18 -1.95
C GLU A 203 11.25 15.78 -1.26
N THR A 204 11.17 15.06 -0.15
CA THR A 204 12.36 14.51 0.52
C THR A 204 13.19 13.68 -0.47
N GLU A 205 14.53 13.81 -0.44
CA GLU A 205 15.46 13.18 -1.41
C GLU A 205 15.25 11.68 -1.62
N GLU A 206 14.59 10.99 -0.69
CA GLU A 206 14.36 9.55 -0.68
C GLU A 206 13.19 9.06 -1.55
N ASP A 207 12.28 9.93 -2.01
CA ASP A 207 11.07 9.53 -2.76
C ASP A 207 11.03 9.94 -4.23
N VAL A 208 11.98 10.78 -4.64
CA VAL A 208 12.09 11.34 -5.99
C VAL A 208 12.58 10.26 -6.97
N THR A 209 11.77 9.96 -7.99
CA THR A 209 12.09 8.95 -9.03
C THR A 209 12.84 9.50 -10.23
N GLU A 210 13.06 10.81 -10.26
CA GLU A 210 13.66 11.55 -11.36
C GLU A 210 14.35 12.80 -10.79
N VAL A 211 15.67 12.82 -10.82
CA VAL A 211 16.49 13.95 -10.34
C VAL A 211 16.92 14.75 -11.55
N VAL A 212 16.66 16.05 -11.52
CA VAL A 212 17.15 16.96 -12.54
C VAL A 212 18.55 17.42 -12.12
N THR A 213 19.53 17.13 -12.96
CA THR A 213 20.92 17.54 -12.76
C THR A 213 21.08 19.06 -12.83
N ASN A 214 22.22 19.57 -12.37
CA ASN A 214 22.58 20.99 -12.44
C ASN A 214 22.70 21.53 -13.88
N THR A 215 22.56 20.68 -14.90
CA THR A 215 22.52 21.05 -16.32
C THR A 215 21.10 21.02 -16.90
N GLY A 216 20.08 20.70 -16.10
CA GLY A 216 18.69 20.59 -16.54
C GLY A 216 18.32 19.23 -17.16
N GLU A 217 19.23 18.25 -17.16
CA GLU A 217 18.96 16.88 -17.63
C GLU A 217 18.25 16.08 -16.54
N ALA A 218 17.09 15.50 -16.87
CA ALA A 218 16.33 14.64 -15.98
C ALA A 218 16.87 13.20 -16.02
N LYS A 219 17.38 12.73 -14.87
CA LYS A 219 17.94 11.38 -14.71
C LYS A 219 17.05 10.56 -13.78
N LEU A 220 16.80 9.30 -14.14
CA LEU A 220 16.00 8.41 -13.30
C LEU A 220 16.76 8.07 -12.02
N LYS A 221 16.13 8.26 -10.86
CA LYS A 221 16.67 7.80 -9.58
C LYS A 221 15.82 6.63 -9.11
N PRO A 222 16.38 5.42 -9.01
CA PRO A 222 15.61 4.31 -8.56
C PRO A 222 15.43 4.36 -7.04
N LEU A 223 14.34 3.77 -6.53
CA LEU A 223 14.21 3.62 -5.07
C LEU A 223 15.30 2.68 -4.53
N PRO A 224 15.65 2.76 -3.24
CA PRO A 224 16.45 1.74 -2.58
C PRO A 224 15.84 0.35 -2.79
N ALA A 225 16.68 -0.69 -2.98
CA ALA A 225 16.22 -2.05 -3.30
C ALA A 225 15.14 -2.57 -2.33
N ALA A 226 15.27 -2.27 -1.03
CA ALA A 226 14.31 -2.63 0.02
C ALA A 226 12.90 -2.04 -0.17
N ARG A 227 12.80 -0.86 -0.81
CA ARG A 227 11.53 -0.15 -1.07
C ARG A 227 10.94 -0.46 -2.44
N ARG A 228 11.65 -1.22 -3.28
CA ARG A 228 11.13 -1.67 -4.58
C ARG A 228 10.19 -2.86 -4.41
N ARG A 229 9.19 -2.95 -5.28
CA ARG A 229 8.28 -4.09 -5.36
C ARG A 229 9.09 -5.34 -5.73
N LYS A 230 8.96 -6.39 -4.91
CA LYS A 230 9.68 -7.66 -5.09
C LYS A 230 9.02 -8.50 -6.18
N GLY A 231 9.36 -8.21 -7.43
CA GLY A 231 8.90 -8.95 -8.61
C GLY A 231 7.62 -8.38 -9.23
N MET A 232 7.19 -9.03 -10.31
CA MET A 232 6.00 -8.65 -11.07
C MET A 232 5.10 -9.84 -11.34
N THR A 233 3.80 -9.60 -11.36
CA THR A 233 2.78 -10.60 -11.66
C THR A 233 2.65 -10.75 -13.17
N ALA A 234 2.76 -11.98 -13.66
CA ALA A 234 2.48 -12.28 -15.06
C ALA A 234 0.96 -12.28 -15.31
N SER A 235 0.52 -11.56 -16.34
CA SER A 235 -0.87 -11.56 -16.80
C SER A 235 -0.97 -12.17 -18.20
N ARG A 236 -2.07 -12.88 -18.46
CA ARG A 236 -2.40 -13.31 -19.82
C ARG A 236 -2.52 -12.06 -20.70
N GLY A 237 -1.82 -12.03 -21.82
CA GLY A 237 -1.82 -10.89 -22.76
C GLY A 237 -0.93 -9.70 -22.38
N TYR A 238 -0.28 -9.71 -21.20
CA TYR A 238 0.70 -8.69 -20.76
C TYR A 238 0.25 -7.25 -21.07
N PHE A 239 1.03 -6.49 -21.83
CA PHE A 239 0.78 -5.08 -22.13
C PHE A 239 -0.53 -4.83 -22.90
N GLN A 240 -0.93 -5.74 -23.80
CA GLN A 240 -2.16 -5.58 -24.56
C GLN A 240 -3.40 -5.66 -23.66
N SER A 241 -3.38 -6.56 -22.67
CA SER A 241 -4.43 -6.63 -21.67
C SER A 241 -4.43 -5.42 -20.74
N VAL A 242 -3.26 -4.83 -20.46
CA VAL A 242 -3.17 -3.56 -19.73
C VAL A 242 -3.88 -2.45 -20.51
N LEU A 243 -3.60 -2.29 -21.81
CA LEU A 243 -4.27 -1.28 -22.64
C LEU A 243 -5.81 -1.43 -22.63
N ALA A 244 -6.32 -2.66 -22.79
CA ALA A 244 -7.76 -2.93 -22.71
C ALA A 244 -8.34 -2.53 -21.34
N MET A 245 -7.65 -2.84 -20.25
CA MET A 245 -8.08 -2.44 -18.90
C MET A 245 -8.02 -0.92 -18.68
N LEU A 246 -7.01 -0.24 -19.21
CA LEU A 246 -6.92 1.23 -19.11
C LEU A 246 -8.02 1.91 -19.92
N GLN A 247 -8.39 1.37 -21.08
CA GLN A 247 -9.50 1.87 -21.89
C GLN A 247 -10.83 1.80 -21.13
N ALA A 248 -11.07 0.73 -20.38
CA ALA A 248 -12.25 0.59 -19.54
C ALA A 248 -12.28 1.60 -18.38
N VAL A 249 -11.12 1.83 -17.74
CA VAL A 249 -10.98 2.74 -16.60
C VAL A 249 -10.96 4.22 -17.01
N GLU A 250 -10.82 4.55 -18.30
CA GLU A 250 -10.66 5.92 -18.80
C GLU A 250 -11.77 6.88 -18.32
N GLY A 251 -13.02 6.42 -18.29
CA GLY A 251 -14.19 7.19 -17.83
C GLY A 251 -14.41 7.16 -16.31
N GLY A 252 -13.60 6.39 -15.57
CA GLY A 252 -13.83 6.06 -14.17
C GLY A 252 -14.77 4.87 -13.98
N LEU A 253 -14.36 3.90 -13.16
CA LEU A 253 -15.16 2.69 -12.88
C LEU A 253 -15.28 2.45 -11.39
N THR A 254 -16.45 1.99 -10.90
CA THR A 254 -16.54 1.48 -9.54
C THR A 254 -15.80 0.14 -9.41
N ARG A 255 -15.58 -0.34 -8.19
CA ARG A 255 -14.95 -1.66 -7.98
C ARG A 255 -15.77 -2.79 -8.58
N GLU A 256 -17.10 -2.70 -8.50
CA GLU A 256 -18.01 -3.72 -9.01
C GLU A 256 -17.97 -3.75 -10.53
N ASP A 257 -18.15 -2.59 -11.18
CA ASP A 257 -18.10 -2.48 -12.64
C ASP A 257 -16.74 -2.92 -13.20
N PHE A 258 -15.65 -2.60 -12.48
CA PHE A 258 -14.31 -3.02 -12.91
C PHE A 258 -14.14 -4.55 -12.80
N ILE A 259 -14.68 -5.18 -11.76
CA ILE A 259 -14.65 -6.64 -11.64
C ILE A 259 -15.52 -7.29 -12.72
N ASP A 260 -16.68 -6.73 -13.03
CA ASP A 260 -17.57 -7.25 -14.07
C ASP A 260 -16.94 -7.16 -15.48
N PHE A 261 -16.27 -6.04 -15.77
CA PHE A 261 -15.43 -5.91 -16.97
C PHE A 261 -14.33 -7.00 -16.99
N LEU A 262 -13.63 -7.20 -15.88
CA LEU A 262 -12.57 -8.21 -15.79
C LEU A 262 -13.10 -9.65 -15.93
N ARG A 263 -14.32 -9.96 -15.48
CA ARG A 263 -14.96 -11.26 -15.74
C ARG A 263 -15.22 -11.47 -17.22
N THR A 264 -15.66 -10.41 -17.91
CA THR A 264 -15.99 -10.46 -19.34
C THR A 264 -14.74 -10.64 -20.19
N GLU A 265 -13.67 -9.89 -19.89
CA GLU A 265 -12.38 -9.99 -20.59
C GLU A 265 -11.60 -11.26 -20.24
N GLN A 266 -11.84 -11.86 -19.07
CA GLN A 266 -11.09 -13.03 -18.58
C GLN A 266 -12.04 -14.15 -18.09
N PRO A 267 -12.86 -14.76 -18.96
CA PRO A 267 -13.97 -15.67 -18.61
C PRO A 267 -13.56 -17.04 -18.01
N GLY A 268 -12.29 -17.23 -17.62
CA GLY A 268 -11.78 -18.43 -16.97
C GLY A 268 -10.95 -18.16 -15.72
N LYS A 269 -10.90 -16.92 -15.23
CA LYS A 269 -10.15 -16.54 -14.03
C LYS A 269 -11.07 -16.58 -12.81
N LYS A 270 -10.55 -16.99 -11.64
CA LYS A 270 -11.32 -17.04 -10.39
C LYS A 270 -11.68 -15.62 -9.93
N ASP A 271 -12.88 -15.45 -9.35
CA ASP A 271 -13.35 -14.15 -8.83
C ASP A 271 -12.38 -13.50 -7.83
N SER A 272 -11.74 -14.32 -6.99
CA SER A 272 -10.71 -13.87 -6.04
C SER A 272 -9.48 -13.23 -6.71
N SER A 273 -9.24 -13.53 -7.99
CA SER A 273 -8.07 -13.04 -8.74
C SER A 273 -8.29 -11.69 -9.43
N HIS A 274 -9.54 -11.22 -9.54
CA HIS A 274 -9.83 -9.92 -10.15
C HIS A 274 -9.37 -8.76 -9.24
N GLY A 275 -9.51 -8.92 -7.91
CA GLY A 275 -8.94 -7.97 -6.95
C GLY A 275 -7.42 -7.86 -7.04
N THR A 276 -6.73 -8.99 -7.29
CA THR A 276 -5.29 -8.99 -7.54
C THR A 276 -4.94 -8.26 -8.83
N THR A 277 -5.70 -8.43 -9.91
CA THR A 277 -5.48 -7.68 -11.17
C THR A 277 -5.54 -6.16 -10.96
N ILE A 278 -6.52 -5.68 -10.19
CA ILE A 278 -6.63 -4.26 -9.84
C ILE A 278 -5.40 -3.82 -9.02
N SER A 279 -4.99 -4.63 -8.04
CA SER A 279 -3.81 -4.37 -7.21
C SER A 279 -2.51 -4.32 -8.03
N VAL A 280 -2.41 -5.08 -9.12
CA VAL A 280 -1.28 -5.06 -10.07
C VAL A 280 -1.25 -3.74 -10.85
N LEU A 281 -2.39 -3.29 -11.38
CA LEU A 281 -2.48 -2.00 -12.10
C LEU A 281 -2.09 -0.81 -11.21
N GLN A 282 -2.43 -0.87 -9.92
CA GLN A 282 -2.10 0.17 -8.96
C GLN A 282 -0.65 0.06 -8.46
N GLY A 283 -0.24 -1.12 -7.99
CA GLY A 283 1.00 -1.29 -7.23
C GLY A 283 2.21 -1.74 -8.03
N GLU A 284 2.02 -2.42 -9.17
CA GLU A 284 3.12 -2.92 -10.00
C GLU A 284 3.33 -2.06 -11.24
N LEU A 285 2.25 -1.53 -11.83
CA LEU A 285 2.33 -0.71 -13.03
C LEU A 285 2.14 0.80 -12.76
N GLY A 286 1.54 1.17 -11.62
CA GLY A 286 1.35 2.59 -11.25
C GLY A 286 0.42 3.37 -12.20
N VAL A 287 -0.47 2.69 -12.93
CA VAL A 287 -1.29 3.26 -14.01
C VAL A 287 -2.72 3.61 -13.57
N VAL A 288 -3.16 3.11 -12.41
CA VAL A 288 -4.49 3.35 -11.86
C VAL A 288 -4.37 3.79 -10.40
N TYR A 289 -5.24 4.70 -9.97
CA TYR A 289 -5.43 5.06 -8.57
C TYR A 289 -6.92 5.03 -8.19
N ARG A 290 -7.21 5.06 -6.90
CA ARG A 290 -8.59 5.05 -6.38
C ARG A 290 -8.93 6.42 -5.81
N ASP A 291 -10.04 6.98 -6.27
CA ASP A 291 -10.64 8.24 -5.82
C ASP A 291 -12.03 7.94 -5.23
N GLY A 292 -12.09 7.86 -3.90
CA GLY A 292 -13.28 7.41 -3.18
C GLY A 292 -13.72 5.99 -3.57
N ARG A 293 -14.83 5.88 -4.31
CA ARG A 293 -15.39 4.59 -4.79
C ARG A 293 -15.03 4.25 -6.23
N VAL A 294 -14.36 5.16 -6.94
CA VAL A 294 -14.10 5.05 -8.39
C VAL A 294 -12.60 4.90 -8.64
N TYR A 295 -12.22 4.01 -9.54
CA TYR A 295 -10.86 3.87 -10.06
C TYR A 295 -10.69 4.79 -11.26
N LYS A 296 -9.56 5.50 -11.30
CA LYS A 296 -9.20 6.46 -12.36
C LYS A 296 -7.77 6.24 -12.83
N LEU A 297 -7.45 6.67 -14.05
CA LEU A 297 -6.10 6.60 -14.61
C LEU A 297 -5.17 7.60 -13.92
N THR A 298 -3.97 7.16 -13.53
CA THR A 298 -2.89 8.10 -13.17
C THR A 298 -2.42 8.85 -14.42
N PRO A 299 -1.64 9.96 -14.30
CA PRO A 299 -1.04 10.63 -15.45
C PRO A 299 -0.24 9.67 -16.36
N SER A 300 0.50 8.73 -15.76
CA SER A 300 1.20 7.67 -16.48
C SER A 300 0.24 6.71 -17.19
N GLY A 301 -0.83 6.26 -16.52
CA GLY A 301 -1.85 5.41 -17.16
C GLY A 301 -2.54 6.07 -18.35
N ARG A 302 -2.81 7.38 -18.27
CA ARG A 302 -3.36 8.15 -19.38
C ARG A 302 -2.36 8.25 -20.55
N ALA A 303 -1.09 8.54 -20.26
CA ALA A 303 -0.05 8.61 -21.29
C ALA A 303 0.14 7.26 -22.01
N VAL A 304 0.12 6.14 -21.28
CA VAL A 304 0.16 4.78 -21.84
C VAL A 304 -1.03 4.52 -22.76
N LEU A 305 -2.25 4.87 -22.33
CA LEU A 305 -3.46 4.67 -23.13
C LEU A 305 -3.44 5.51 -24.42
N GLU A 306 -3.01 6.77 -24.34
CA GLU A 306 -2.98 7.70 -25.49
C GLU A 306 -1.88 7.36 -26.52
N THR A 307 -0.76 6.79 -26.08
CA THR A 307 0.36 6.45 -26.97
C THR A 307 0.28 5.03 -27.50
N GLY A 308 -0.30 4.11 -26.72
CA GLY A 308 -0.13 2.68 -26.92
C GLY A 308 1.33 2.22 -26.79
N ASP A 309 2.22 3.04 -26.22
CA ASP A 309 3.67 2.78 -26.17
C ASP A 309 4.11 2.34 -24.76
N PRO A 310 4.72 1.15 -24.62
CA PRO A 310 5.34 0.69 -23.38
C PRO A 310 6.35 1.66 -22.75
N ASP A 311 6.97 2.54 -23.54
CA ASP A 311 8.01 3.46 -23.06
C ASP A 311 7.53 4.40 -21.95
N GLU A 312 6.23 4.68 -21.87
CA GLU A 312 5.63 5.47 -20.79
C GLU A 312 5.72 4.76 -19.41
N LEU A 313 5.95 3.45 -19.39
CA LEU A 313 6.15 2.65 -18.17
C LEU A 313 7.62 2.58 -17.73
N ALA A 314 8.57 2.99 -18.58
CA ALA A 314 10.01 2.80 -18.32
C ALA A 314 10.43 3.37 -16.97
N LYS A 315 10.05 4.63 -16.68
CA LYS A 315 10.33 5.29 -15.39
C LYS A 315 9.87 4.44 -14.21
N TRP A 316 8.62 3.96 -14.25
CA TRP A 316 8.06 3.19 -13.14
C TRP A 316 8.73 1.83 -12.99
N LEU A 317 8.85 1.08 -14.09
CA LEU A 317 9.39 -0.29 -14.07
C LEU A 317 10.87 -0.32 -13.66
N LEU A 318 11.68 0.61 -14.18
CA LEU A 318 13.10 0.70 -13.86
C LEU A 318 13.38 1.15 -12.42
N THR A 319 12.53 2.03 -11.86
CA THR A 319 12.80 2.63 -10.53
C THR A 319 12.07 1.94 -9.38
N ARG A 320 10.97 1.22 -9.66
CA ARG A 320 10.07 0.66 -8.63
C ARG A 320 10.04 -0.86 -8.57
N ILE A 321 10.49 -1.58 -9.61
CA ILE A 321 10.44 -3.06 -9.65
C ILE A 321 11.84 -3.65 -9.48
N LEU A 322 12.01 -4.44 -8.42
CA LEU A 322 13.28 -5.09 -8.13
C LEU A 322 13.60 -6.16 -9.20
N GLY A 323 14.80 -6.10 -9.76
CA GLY A 323 15.31 -7.07 -10.74
C GLY A 323 14.92 -6.80 -12.20
N PHE A 324 14.07 -5.80 -12.47
CA PHE A 324 13.71 -5.41 -13.85
C PHE A 324 14.87 -4.70 -14.56
N ASP A 325 15.52 -3.78 -13.86
CA ASP A 325 16.76 -3.11 -14.30
C ASP A 325 17.91 -4.11 -14.48
N LEU A 326 18.07 -5.03 -13.53
CA LEU A 326 19.08 -6.10 -13.62
C LEU A 326 18.89 -6.99 -14.85
N ALA A 327 17.65 -7.32 -15.22
CA ALA A 327 17.37 -8.09 -16.43
C ALA A 327 17.91 -7.40 -17.70
N LEU A 328 17.67 -6.09 -17.83
CA LEU A 328 18.13 -5.30 -18.98
C LEU A 328 19.66 -5.17 -19.01
N ILE A 329 20.27 -4.84 -17.88
CA ILE A 329 21.72 -4.68 -17.76
C ILE A 329 22.45 -5.99 -18.04
N HIS A 330 21.92 -7.10 -17.53
CA HIS A 330 22.56 -8.40 -17.71
C HIS A 330 22.58 -8.83 -19.19
N VAL A 331 21.47 -8.65 -19.93
CA VAL A 331 21.44 -8.93 -21.37
C VAL A 331 22.27 -7.91 -22.17
N ARG A 332 22.35 -6.64 -21.73
CA ARG A 332 23.21 -5.62 -22.35
C ARG A 332 24.68 -6.03 -22.31
N ASP A 333 25.14 -6.48 -21.16
CA ASP A 333 26.57 -6.68 -20.90
C ASP A 333 27.05 -8.08 -21.30
N HIS A 334 26.15 -9.08 -21.37
CA HIS A 334 26.50 -10.49 -21.60
C HIS A 334 25.77 -11.16 -22.77
N GLY A 335 24.84 -10.45 -23.45
CA GLY A 335 24.01 -11.02 -24.50
C GLY A 335 24.80 -11.38 -25.77
N PRO A 336 24.35 -12.38 -26.58
CA PRO A 336 23.13 -13.21 -26.44
C PRO A 336 23.18 -14.23 -25.29
N ILE A 337 22.11 -14.35 -24.48
CA ILE A 337 22.11 -15.17 -23.26
C ILE A 337 20.99 -16.23 -23.21
N ARG A 338 21.25 -17.40 -22.61
CA ARG A 338 20.22 -18.43 -22.42
C ARG A 338 19.22 -18.01 -21.35
N ASN A 339 17.96 -18.43 -21.50
CA ASN A 339 16.91 -18.14 -20.53
C ASN A 339 17.28 -18.60 -19.11
N THR A 340 17.89 -19.78 -18.95
CA THR A 340 18.31 -20.29 -17.63
C THR A 340 19.31 -19.38 -16.94
N ASP A 341 20.26 -18.83 -17.69
CA ASP A 341 21.33 -18.01 -17.15
C ASP A 341 20.82 -16.61 -16.80
N LEU A 342 19.93 -16.07 -17.64
CA LEU A 342 19.22 -14.82 -17.36
C LEU A 342 18.33 -14.93 -16.11
N LEU A 343 17.58 -16.03 -15.94
CA LEU A 343 16.75 -16.25 -14.76
C LEU A 343 17.61 -16.31 -13.49
N ARG A 344 18.76 -16.99 -13.51
CA ARG A 344 19.70 -17.02 -12.37
C ARG A 344 20.27 -15.63 -12.08
N ALA A 345 20.59 -14.85 -13.10
CA ALA A 345 21.09 -13.50 -12.91
C ALA A 345 20.05 -12.59 -12.25
N ILE A 346 18.80 -12.61 -12.74
CA ILE A 346 17.71 -11.85 -12.13
C ILE A 346 17.43 -12.33 -10.71
N GLN A 347 17.54 -13.64 -10.45
CA GLN A 347 17.33 -14.22 -9.13
C GLN A 347 18.27 -13.62 -8.07
N LYS A 348 19.49 -13.21 -8.46
CA LYS A 348 20.43 -12.54 -7.57
C LYS A 348 19.90 -11.21 -7.02
N ALA A 349 18.97 -10.54 -7.70
CA ALA A 349 18.39 -9.29 -7.20
C ALA A 349 17.65 -9.46 -5.87
N ASN A 350 17.19 -10.67 -5.53
CA ASN A 350 16.52 -10.96 -4.27
C ASN A 350 16.89 -12.37 -3.78
N PRO A 351 17.77 -12.49 -2.79
CA PRO A 351 18.16 -13.77 -2.19
C PRO A 351 16.97 -14.62 -1.69
N GLY A 352 15.85 -13.99 -1.33
CA GLY A 352 14.61 -14.67 -0.92
C GLY A 352 13.80 -15.32 -2.06
N TRP A 353 14.18 -15.15 -3.33
CA TRP A 353 13.54 -15.89 -4.43
C TRP A 353 14.11 -17.30 -4.51
N THR A 354 13.41 -18.27 -3.91
CA THR A 354 13.80 -19.70 -3.93
C THR A 354 13.41 -20.43 -5.21
N GLY A 355 12.63 -19.78 -6.09
CA GLY A 355 12.17 -20.34 -7.37
C GLY A 355 12.14 -19.31 -8.49
N THR A 356 11.83 -19.76 -9.71
CA THR A 356 11.93 -18.94 -10.92
C THR A 356 10.66 -18.15 -11.25
N VAL A 357 9.64 -18.14 -10.39
CA VAL A 357 8.33 -17.52 -10.72
C VAL A 357 8.46 -16.03 -10.98
N ALA A 358 9.07 -15.27 -10.06
CA ALA A 358 9.26 -13.83 -10.21
C ALA A 358 10.26 -13.47 -11.34
N PRO A 359 11.45 -14.10 -11.42
CA PRO A 359 12.36 -13.91 -12.56
C PRO A 359 11.70 -14.20 -13.92
N SER A 360 10.93 -15.29 -14.03
CA SER A 360 10.23 -15.65 -15.28
C SER A 360 9.17 -14.64 -15.66
N ALA A 361 8.44 -14.08 -14.69
CA ALA A 361 7.48 -13.03 -14.95
C ALA A 361 8.18 -11.76 -15.46
N ILE A 362 9.31 -11.36 -14.88
CA ILE A 362 10.10 -10.21 -15.35
C ILE A 362 10.57 -10.42 -16.79
N VAL A 363 11.19 -11.57 -17.11
CA VAL A 363 11.61 -11.90 -18.49
C VAL A 363 10.42 -11.89 -19.44
N GLY A 364 9.28 -12.45 -19.02
CA GLY A 364 8.04 -12.43 -19.77
C GLY A 364 7.60 -11.00 -20.11
N TRP A 365 7.62 -10.10 -19.13
CA TRP A 365 7.31 -8.68 -19.34
C TRP A 365 8.33 -8.00 -20.26
N CYS A 366 9.64 -8.23 -20.09
CA CYS A 366 10.66 -7.66 -20.98
C CYS A 366 10.45 -8.09 -22.44
N ASN A 367 10.07 -9.33 -22.70
CA ASN A 367 9.73 -9.80 -24.04
C ASN A 367 8.47 -9.10 -24.59
N HIS A 368 7.38 -9.05 -23.82
CA HIS A 368 6.11 -8.49 -24.30
C HIS A 368 6.07 -6.95 -24.36
N LEU A 369 6.98 -6.27 -23.68
CA LEU A 369 7.23 -4.83 -23.85
C LEU A 369 8.14 -4.54 -25.06
N GLY A 370 8.65 -5.59 -25.72
CA GLY A 370 9.54 -5.50 -26.88
C GLY A 370 10.95 -5.08 -26.51
N LEU A 371 11.41 -5.37 -25.29
CA LEU A 371 12.77 -5.09 -24.82
C LEU A 371 13.73 -6.23 -25.18
N PHE A 372 13.23 -7.46 -25.15
CA PHE A 372 13.95 -8.67 -25.57
C PHE A 372 13.36 -9.26 -26.83
N THR A 373 14.20 -9.94 -27.60
CA THR A 373 13.78 -10.80 -28.71
C THR A 373 14.53 -12.14 -28.63
N PRO A 374 13.86 -13.28 -28.92
CA PRO A 374 14.52 -14.56 -28.95
C PRO A 374 15.22 -14.79 -30.29
N GLU A 375 16.55 -14.97 -30.27
CA GLU A 375 17.37 -15.35 -31.43
C GLU A 375 18.08 -16.67 -31.12
N ASN A 376 17.83 -17.72 -31.90
CA ASN A 376 18.43 -19.05 -31.69
C ASN A 376 18.28 -19.59 -30.25
N ARG A 377 17.13 -19.35 -29.61
CA ARG A 377 16.83 -19.68 -28.20
C ARG A 377 17.65 -18.90 -27.16
N LEU A 378 18.27 -17.79 -27.56
CA LEU A 378 18.97 -16.84 -26.70
C LEU A 378 18.19 -15.52 -26.68
N TRP A 379 18.22 -14.83 -25.55
CA TRP A 379 17.67 -13.49 -25.41
C TRP A 379 18.70 -12.45 -25.86
N VAL A 380 18.25 -11.53 -26.69
CA VAL A 380 19.01 -10.37 -27.17
C VAL A 380 18.20 -9.10 -26.94
N LEU A 381 18.86 -7.98 -26.61
CA LEU A 381 18.20 -6.69 -26.53
C LEU A 381 17.74 -6.23 -27.91
N THR A 382 16.49 -5.78 -27.99
CA THR A 382 16.01 -4.99 -29.13
C THR A 382 16.61 -3.58 -29.08
N GLU A 383 16.33 -2.76 -30.09
CA GLU A 383 16.67 -1.33 -30.05
C GLU A 383 16.01 -0.61 -28.86
N ARG A 384 14.73 -0.90 -28.58
CA ARG A 384 14.02 -0.37 -27.40
C ARG A 384 14.68 -0.83 -26.11
N GLY A 385 15.04 -2.11 -26.01
CA GLY A 385 15.74 -2.65 -24.85
C GLY A 385 17.08 -1.96 -24.58
N ARG A 386 17.87 -1.70 -25.63
CA ARG A 386 19.12 -0.92 -25.53
C ARG A 386 18.86 0.50 -25.02
N GLU A 387 17.80 1.15 -25.49
CA GLU A 387 17.46 2.51 -25.05
C GLU A 387 16.99 2.56 -23.60
N TRP A 388 16.23 1.57 -23.13
CA TRP A 388 15.89 1.46 -21.70
C TRP A 388 17.14 1.20 -20.84
N ALA A 389 18.05 0.36 -21.32
CA ALA A 389 19.27 0.03 -20.60
C ALA A 389 20.26 1.22 -20.49
N LYS A 390 20.17 2.23 -21.38
CA LYS A 390 20.98 3.47 -21.29
C LYS A 390 20.52 4.39 -20.15
N GLN A 391 19.25 4.33 -19.77
CA GLN A 391 18.70 5.16 -18.69
C GLN A 391 19.16 4.71 -17.31
N ILE A 392 19.63 3.46 -17.22
CA ILE A 392 20.17 2.84 -16.01
C ILE A 392 21.63 3.27 -15.89
N HIS A 393 21.85 4.40 -15.23
CA HIS A 393 23.18 4.93 -14.91
C HIS A 393 23.63 4.55 -13.48
N TRP A 394 22.85 3.70 -12.81
CA TRP A 394 23.19 3.11 -11.52
C TRP A 394 23.57 1.64 -11.72
N GLU A 395 24.29 1.09 -10.76
CA GLU A 395 24.43 -0.36 -10.65
C GLU A 395 23.15 -0.94 -10.05
N PRO A 396 22.45 -1.88 -10.72
CA PRO A 396 21.23 -2.47 -10.19
C PRO A 396 21.45 -3.04 -8.80
N ALA A 397 20.83 -2.38 -7.81
CA ALA A 397 20.97 -2.78 -6.42
C ALA A 397 20.36 -4.16 -6.22
N ILE A 398 21.19 -5.06 -5.69
CA ILE A 398 20.74 -6.33 -5.16
C ILE A 398 20.10 -6.03 -3.81
N LEU A 399 18.92 -6.59 -3.54
CA LEU A 399 18.38 -6.58 -2.20
C LEU A 399 19.42 -7.27 -1.33
N GLU A 400 20.03 -6.51 -0.42
CA GLU A 400 20.96 -7.08 0.55
C GLU A 400 20.31 -8.35 1.11
N PRO A 401 21.03 -9.48 1.08
CA PRO A 401 20.63 -10.62 1.89
C PRO A 401 20.27 -10.06 3.26
N ILE A 402 19.15 -10.50 3.82
CA ILE A 402 19.06 -10.44 5.28
C ILE A 402 20.25 -11.30 5.69
N ASP A 403 21.32 -10.68 6.20
CA ASP A 403 22.46 -11.41 6.70
C ASP A 403 21.91 -12.41 7.72
N GLU A 404 21.94 -13.70 7.39
CA GLU A 404 22.38 -14.64 8.41
C GLU A 404 23.80 -14.19 8.73
N PRO A 405 24.09 -13.78 9.98
CA PRO A 405 25.35 -13.15 10.29
C PRO A 405 26.45 -14.18 10.11
N ASP A 406 27.30 -13.98 9.11
CA ASP A 406 28.58 -14.69 9.04
C ASP A 406 29.65 -13.74 8.53
N GLY A 407 30.49 -13.36 9.49
CA GLY A 407 31.61 -12.45 9.33
C GLY A 407 32.31 -12.29 10.66
N ALA A 408 32.88 -13.39 11.14
CA ALA A 408 34.04 -13.33 12.01
C ALA A 408 35.11 -12.46 11.32
N ASP A 409 35.23 -11.21 11.76
CA ASP A 409 36.52 -10.54 11.88
C ASP A 409 36.74 -10.25 13.36
N GLU A 410 38.00 -10.38 13.78
CA GLU A 410 38.48 -10.34 15.16
C GLU A 410 37.95 -9.13 15.95
N PRO A 411 37.79 -9.30 17.29
CA PRO A 411 37.13 -8.33 18.14
C PRO A 411 37.95 -7.04 18.20
N ASP A 412 37.42 -5.95 17.65
CA ASP A 412 37.78 -4.63 18.16
C ASP A 412 37.15 -4.49 19.54
N GLU A 413 38.04 -4.24 20.48
CA GLU A 413 37.89 -4.36 21.91
C GLU A 413 36.78 -3.46 22.46
N GLU A 414 35.98 -4.06 23.35
CA GLU A 414 35.05 -3.39 24.28
C GLU A 414 33.79 -2.74 23.68
N GLU A 415 32.75 -3.55 23.44
CA GLU A 415 31.40 -3.21 23.90
C GLU A 415 30.59 -4.50 24.12
N GLU A 416 30.19 -4.72 25.37
CA GLU A 416 29.66 -5.97 25.92
C GLU A 416 28.55 -6.60 25.05
N ALA A 417 28.78 -7.85 24.65
CA ALA A 417 27.75 -8.75 24.15
C ALA A 417 26.63 -8.89 25.19
N LEU A 418 25.52 -8.14 25.00
CA LEU A 418 24.28 -8.45 25.69
C LEU A 418 23.76 -9.79 25.16
N THR A 419 23.81 -10.75 26.07
CA THR A 419 23.70 -12.19 25.83
C THR A 419 22.36 -12.58 25.19
N THR A 420 22.41 -13.39 24.14
CA THR A 420 21.27 -14.15 23.60
C THR A 420 20.99 -15.44 24.40
N ASP A 421 21.48 -15.54 25.64
CA ASP A 421 21.32 -16.74 26.47
C ASP A 421 19.94 -16.77 27.15
N VAL A 422 19.04 -17.54 26.55
CA VAL A 422 17.68 -17.79 27.03
C VAL A 422 17.66 -18.65 28.30
N GLY A 423 18.77 -19.33 28.61
CA GLY A 423 18.95 -20.11 29.84
C GLY A 423 18.95 -19.28 31.12
N GLY A 424 19.17 -17.95 31.01
CA GLY A 424 19.22 -17.01 32.13
C GLY A 424 17.89 -16.34 32.52
N ILE A 425 16.81 -16.55 31.76
CA ILE A 425 15.51 -15.92 32.09
C ILE A 425 14.95 -16.57 33.36
N GLN A 426 14.81 -15.77 34.42
CA GLN A 426 14.23 -16.17 35.69
C GLN A 426 12.71 -16.29 35.56
N LYS A 427 12.24 -17.51 35.36
CA LYS A 427 10.82 -17.85 35.26
C LYS A 427 10.38 -18.52 36.55
N SER A 428 9.22 -18.15 37.09
CA SER A 428 8.60 -18.95 38.14
C SER A 428 8.32 -20.37 37.64
N PRO A 429 8.61 -21.42 38.43
CA PRO A 429 8.18 -22.77 38.13
C PRO A 429 6.68 -22.80 37.84
N PHE A 430 6.23 -23.68 36.93
CA PHE A 430 4.84 -23.71 36.50
C PHE A 430 3.85 -23.85 37.67
N ASP A 431 4.19 -24.64 38.69
CA ASP A 431 3.34 -24.82 39.88
C ASP A 431 3.16 -23.54 40.69
N GLU A 432 4.23 -22.75 40.85
CA GLU A 432 4.16 -21.45 41.52
C GLU A 432 3.41 -20.41 40.69
N LEU A 433 3.64 -20.41 39.37
CA LEU A 433 2.91 -19.56 38.43
C LEU A 433 1.41 -19.87 38.46
N TYR A 434 1.04 -21.15 38.40
CA TYR A 434 -0.36 -21.57 38.43
C TYR A 434 -1.03 -21.24 39.77
N ALA A 435 -0.33 -21.46 40.89
CA ALA A 435 -0.82 -21.08 42.22
C ALA A 435 -1.00 -19.56 42.38
N GLY A 436 -0.26 -18.75 41.63
CA GLY A 436 -0.37 -17.29 41.61
C GLY A 436 -1.57 -16.74 40.83
N LEU A 437 -2.30 -17.56 40.08
CA LEU A 437 -3.48 -17.11 39.33
C LEU A 437 -4.65 -16.80 40.28
N THR A 438 -5.28 -15.64 40.10
CA THR A 438 -6.44 -15.25 40.92
C THR A 438 -7.75 -15.87 40.43
N TYR A 439 -7.79 -16.33 39.18
CA TYR A 439 -8.97 -16.94 38.56
C TYR A 439 -8.71 -18.43 38.32
N ASN A 440 -9.76 -19.24 38.48
CA ASN A 440 -9.70 -20.68 38.29
C ASN A 440 -9.74 -21.01 36.79
N PHE A 441 -8.58 -20.97 36.13
CA PHE A 441 -8.44 -21.48 34.77
C PHE A 441 -8.07 -22.98 34.81
N PRO A 442 -8.56 -23.79 33.85
CA PRO A 442 -8.16 -25.18 33.75
C PRO A 442 -6.65 -25.32 33.70
N ARG A 443 -6.06 -26.15 34.58
CA ARG A 443 -4.61 -26.32 34.67
C ARG A 443 -3.98 -26.72 33.34
N ALA A 444 -4.66 -27.58 32.57
CA ALA A 444 -4.22 -28.00 31.25
C ALA A 444 -4.10 -26.81 30.28
N LEU A 445 -5.09 -25.92 30.26
CA LEU A 445 -5.10 -24.73 29.40
C LEU A 445 -3.92 -23.78 29.71
N VAL A 446 -3.65 -23.54 31.01
CA VAL A 446 -2.51 -22.72 31.43
C VAL A 446 -1.19 -23.41 31.10
N ALA A 447 -1.12 -24.73 31.25
CA ALA A 447 0.05 -25.53 30.90
C ALA A 447 0.34 -25.49 29.39
N GLU A 448 -0.69 -25.58 28.55
CA GLU A 448 -0.57 -25.45 27.09
C GLU A 448 -0.05 -24.06 26.70
N LEU A 449 -0.63 -22.99 27.26
CA LEU A 449 -0.13 -21.63 27.03
C LEU A 449 1.33 -21.49 27.46
N HIS A 450 1.68 -21.99 28.66
CA HIS A 450 3.03 -21.93 29.17
C HIS A 450 4.01 -22.70 28.29
N ALA A 451 3.69 -23.95 27.94
CA ALA A 451 4.52 -24.76 27.07
C ALA A 451 4.66 -24.13 25.67
N GLY A 452 3.56 -23.64 25.08
CA GLY A 452 3.54 -23.01 23.77
C GLY A 452 4.39 -21.75 23.68
N LEU A 453 4.29 -20.86 24.69
CA LEU A 453 5.11 -19.66 24.77
C LEU A 453 6.60 -19.99 24.94
N TRP A 454 6.93 -20.98 25.76
CA TRP A 454 8.32 -21.29 26.12
C TRP A 454 8.94 -22.42 25.28
N ALA A 455 8.23 -22.98 24.30
CA ALA A 455 8.72 -24.06 23.44
C ALA A 455 9.89 -23.62 22.56
N HIS A 456 9.93 -22.34 22.18
CA HIS A 456 11.02 -21.77 21.40
C HIS A 456 11.88 -20.86 22.27
N PRO A 457 13.21 -20.84 22.10
CA PRO A 457 14.10 -20.00 22.91
C PRO A 457 13.83 -18.49 22.80
N ARG A 458 13.41 -17.99 21.62
CA ARG A 458 13.20 -16.54 21.41
C ARG A 458 11.79 -16.15 20.99
N ARG A 459 10.96 -17.12 20.59
CA ARG A 459 9.63 -16.85 19.98
C ARG A 459 8.54 -17.06 21.01
N HIS A 460 8.50 -16.20 22.01
CA HIS A 460 7.48 -16.25 23.06
C HIS A 460 6.22 -15.51 22.60
N PHE A 461 5.56 -16.03 21.56
CA PHE A 461 4.39 -15.40 20.98
C PHE A 461 3.20 -16.36 20.97
N ALA A 462 2.08 -15.93 21.56
CA ALA A 462 0.82 -16.67 21.54
C ALA A 462 -0.34 -15.80 21.07
N VAL A 463 -1.32 -16.43 20.44
CA VAL A 463 -2.59 -15.83 20.03
C VAL A 463 -3.72 -16.61 20.70
N LEU A 464 -4.50 -15.91 21.52
CA LEU A 464 -5.70 -16.44 22.15
C LEU A 464 -6.90 -16.08 21.28
N THR A 465 -7.50 -17.07 20.63
CA THR A 465 -8.71 -16.89 19.81
C THR A 465 -9.94 -17.38 20.57
N GLY A 466 -11.13 -16.92 20.20
CA GLY A 466 -12.38 -17.46 20.74
C GLY A 466 -13.43 -16.38 20.93
N LEU A 467 -14.50 -16.72 21.64
CA LEU A 467 -15.65 -15.84 21.83
C LEU A 467 -15.31 -14.58 22.62
N SER A 468 -16.01 -13.48 22.32
CA SER A 468 -15.94 -12.28 23.15
C SER A 468 -16.42 -12.60 24.58
N GLY A 469 -15.62 -12.19 25.57
CA GLY A 469 -15.91 -12.43 26.98
C GLY A 469 -15.59 -13.82 27.51
N ALA A 470 -14.85 -14.67 26.76
CA ALA A 470 -14.41 -16.00 27.22
C ALA A 470 -13.24 -15.98 28.23
N GLY A 471 -12.75 -14.80 28.63
CA GLY A 471 -11.64 -14.67 29.59
C GLY A 471 -10.24 -14.63 28.98
N LYS A 472 -10.10 -14.52 27.65
CA LYS A 472 -8.81 -14.47 26.93
C LYS A 472 -7.84 -13.42 27.49
N THR A 473 -8.27 -12.16 27.52
CA THR A 473 -7.47 -11.03 28.04
C THR A 473 -7.19 -11.18 29.54
N GLN A 474 -8.11 -11.79 30.30
CA GLN A 474 -7.89 -12.08 31.72
C GLN A 474 -6.83 -13.15 31.92
N LEU A 475 -6.85 -14.25 31.15
CA LEU A 475 -5.80 -15.25 31.20
C LEU A 475 -4.45 -14.63 30.84
N ALA A 476 -4.35 -13.90 29.73
CA ALA A 476 -3.11 -13.25 29.30
C ALA A 476 -2.53 -12.35 30.40
N ARG A 477 -3.40 -11.55 31.04
CA ARG A 477 -3.03 -10.64 32.14
C ARG A 477 -2.59 -11.38 33.39
N GLN A 478 -3.36 -12.36 33.84
CA GLN A 478 -3.06 -13.14 35.06
C GLN A 478 -1.80 -13.97 34.88
N TYR A 479 -1.68 -14.64 33.74
CA TYR A 479 -0.48 -15.36 33.34
C TYR A 479 0.74 -14.43 33.36
N GLY A 480 0.65 -13.25 32.73
CA GLY A 480 1.77 -12.31 32.70
C GLY A 480 2.17 -11.78 34.08
N LEU A 481 1.19 -11.48 34.94
CA LEU A 481 1.45 -11.04 36.31
C LEU A 481 2.09 -12.14 37.16
N ALA A 482 1.61 -13.39 37.04
CA ALA A 482 2.15 -14.54 37.75
C ALA A 482 3.55 -14.89 37.24
N LEU A 483 3.78 -14.86 35.93
CA LEU A 483 5.08 -15.05 35.30
C LEU A 483 6.11 -14.00 35.76
N ALA A 484 5.66 -12.77 35.98
CA ALA A 484 6.50 -11.69 36.51
C ALA A 484 6.64 -11.72 38.05
N GLY A 485 6.19 -12.76 38.74
CA GLY A 485 6.38 -12.95 40.19
C GLY A 485 5.36 -12.21 41.10
N GLY A 486 4.31 -11.62 40.53
CA GLY A 486 3.24 -10.95 41.30
C GLY A 486 3.60 -9.59 41.93
N GLY A 487 2.61 -8.94 42.53
CA GLY A 487 2.76 -7.64 43.21
C GLY A 487 2.86 -6.42 42.30
N GLU A 488 3.31 -5.28 42.84
CA GLU A 488 3.36 -3.99 42.13
C GLU A 488 4.52 -3.93 41.13
N ALA A 489 5.67 -4.55 41.46
CA ALA A 489 6.82 -4.66 40.57
C ALA A 489 6.53 -5.50 39.31
N ALA A 490 5.67 -6.53 39.41
CA ALA A 490 5.22 -7.31 38.25
C ALA A 490 4.36 -6.49 37.28
N ARG A 491 3.58 -5.52 37.77
CA ARG A 491 2.73 -4.67 36.91
C ARG A 491 3.54 -3.82 35.94
N ALA A 492 4.75 -3.41 36.32
CA ALA A 492 5.63 -2.66 35.43
C ALA A 492 6.10 -3.50 34.23
N ARG A 493 6.16 -4.83 34.39
CA ARG A 493 6.59 -5.79 33.35
C ARG A 493 5.43 -6.41 32.56
N VAL A 494 4.20 -5.94 32.77
CA VAL A 494 3.02 -6.39 32.01
C VAL A 494 2.33 -5.19 31.39
N LYS A 495 2.36 -5.09 30.06
CA LYS A 495 1.76 -3.99 29.30
C LYS A 495 0.60 -4.49 28.47
N ILE A 496 -0.59 -3.89 28.66
CA ILE A 496 -1.77 -4.19 27.84
C ILE A 496 -2.02 -3.00 26.92
N ILE A 497 -2.22 -3.27 25.63
CA ILE A 497 -2.51 -2.28 24.61
C ILE A 497 -3.73 -2.74 23.81
N ALA A 498 -4.76 -1.89 23.74
CA ALA A 498 -5.90 -2.12 22.88
C ALA A 498 -5.56 -1.66 21.45
N VAL A 499 -5.55 -2.61 20.51
CA VAL A 499 -5.26 -2.30 19.10
C VAL A 499 -6.41 -1.48 18.52
N GLN A 500 -6.08 -0.38 17.86
CA GLN A 500 -7.08 0.48 17.24
C GLN A 500 -7.24 0.14 15.75
N PRO A 501 -8.39 0.45 15.13
CA PRO A 501 -8.53 0.38 13.68
C PRO A 501 -7.54 1.32 12.99
N GLY A 502 -6.99 0.90 11.86
CA GLY A 502 -6.14 1.75 11.02
C GLY A 502 -4.65 1.75 11.36
N TRP A 503 -4.16 0.75 12.08
CA TRP A 503 -2.71 0.53 12.25
C TRP A 503 -2.16 -0.16 11.00
N TYR A 504 -1.58 0.62 10.10
CA TYR A 504 -1.06 0.15 8.80
C TYR A 504 0.47 0.02 8.76
N ASP A 505 1.14 0.47 9.80
CA ASP A 505 2.60 0.49 9.95
C ASP A 505 2.99 0.30 11.43
N PRO A 506 4.28 0.13 11.75
CA PRO A 506 4.74 -0.12 13.12
C PRO A 506 4.70 1.08 14.06
N GLY A 507 4.41 2.28 13.55
CA GLY A 507 4.44 3.55 14.29
C GLY A 507 3.61 3.56 15.59
N PRO A 508 2.41 2.96 15.65
CA PRO A 508 1.65 2.86 16.90
C PRO A 508 2.33 2.05 18.01
N LEU A 509 3.25 1.14 17.65
CA LEU A 509 4.02 0.33 18.60
C LEU A 509 5.43 0.90 18.84
N LEU A 510 6.13 1.33 17.80
CA LEU A 510 7.54 1.72 17.90
C LEU A 510 7.76 3.23 17.94
N GLY A 511 6.73 4.03 17.63
CA GLY A 511 6.85 5.46 17.44
C GLY A 511 7.38 5.82 16.05
N TYR A 512 7.56 7.12 15.83
CA TYR A 512 8.05 7.66 14.57
C TYR A 512 8.63 9.07 14.76
N VAL A 513 9.51 9.49 13.86
CA VAL A 513 10.01 10.87 13.81
C VAL A 513 8.88 11.81 13.40
N ASN A 514 8.65 12.87 14.16
CA ASN A 514 7.54 13.79 13.93
C ASN A 514 7.73 14.55 12.59
N PRO A 515 6.83 14.41 11.60
CA PRO A 515 6.99 15.06 10.29
C PRO A 515 6.96 16.60 10.34
N ILE A 516 6.32 17.18 11.37
CA ILE A 516 6.18 18.63 11.55
C ILE A 516 7.37 19.19 12.34
N GLN A 517 7.92 18.39 13.25
CA GLN A 517 9.08 18.74 14.08
C GLN A 517 10.14 17.65 13.94
N PRO A 518 10.98 17.70 12.89
CA PRO A 518 11.92 16.62 12.56
C PRO A 518 12.98 16.33 13.62
N THR A 519 13.08 17.16 14.67
CA THR A 519 13.95 16.99 15.83
C THR A 519 13.29 16.23 16.99
N ALA A 520 11.99 15.90 16.87
CA ALA A 520 11.21 15.26 17.92
C ALA A 520 10.77 13.85 17.49
N TYR A 521 10.88 12.89 18.39
CA TYR A 521 10.41 11.53 18.19
C TYR A 521 9.11 11.30 18.96
N VAL A 522 8.06 10.83 18.28
CA VAL A 522 6.80 10.46 18.92
C VAL A 522 6.96 9.09 19.57
N ARG A 523 7.33 9.07 20.86
CA ARG A 523 7.50 7.83 21.62
C ARG A 523 6.15 7.21 22.00
N THR A 524 6.09 5.89 22.00
CA THR A 524 4.90 5.14 22.39
C THR A 524 5.11 4.44 23.73
N PRO A 525 4.02 4.10 24.44
CA PRO A 525 4.13 3.29 25.65
C PRO A 525 4.71 1.88 25.42
N VAL A 526 4.68 1.38 24.18
CA VAL A 526 5.24 0.08 23.82
C VAL A 526 6.73 0.17 23.56
N LEU A 527 7.21 1.22 22.88
CA LEU A 527 8.63 1.46 22.71
C LEU A 527 9.35 1.52 24.06
N GLU A 528 8.83 2.32 24.99
CA GLU A 528 9.42 2.44 26.33
C GLU A 528 9.38 1.10 27.10
N PHE A 529 8.35 0.29 26.88
CA PHE A 529 8.25 -1.05 27.43
C PHE A 529 9.31 -2.01 26.86
N LEU A 530 9.57 -1.94 25.54
CA LEU A 530 10.63 -2.72 24.90
C LEU A 530 12.02 -2.31 25.41
N ARG A 531 12.29 -1.00 25.58
CA ARG A 531 13.54 -0.51 26.15
C ARG A 531 13.76 -1.01 27.60
N GLN A 532 12.70 -1.06 28.40
CA GLN A 532 12.75 -1.67 29.73
C GLN A 532 13.09 -3.16 29.68
N ALA A 533 12.49 -3.90 28.75
CA ALA A 533 12.79 -5.32 28.55
C ALA A 533 14.25 -5.57 28.17
N VAL A 534 14.81 -4.74 27.28
CA VAL A 534 16.25 -4.76 26.93
C VAL A 534 17.13 -4.51 28.15
N SER A 535 16.76 -3.57 29.02
CA SER A 535 17.57 -3.22 30.21
C SER A 535 17.55 -4.28 31.32
N ARG A 536 16.68 -5.29 31.23
CA ARG A 536 16.48 -6.35 32.25
C ARG A 536 16.27 -7.73 31.61
N PRO A 537 17.29 -8.25 30.88
CA PRO A 537 17.18 -9.47 30.09
C PRO A 537 16.83 -10.72 30.91
N GLU A 538 17.11 -10.74 32.21
CA GLU A 538 16.83 -11.84 33.12
C GLU A 538 15.34 -11.96 33.50
N ALA A 539 14.56 -10.89 33.36
CA ALA A 539 13.18 -10.85 33.85
C ALA A 539 12.16 -10.84 32.69
N PRO A 540 11.13 -11.70 32.68
CA PRO A 540 10.14 -11.74 31.61
C PRO A 540 9.31 -10.46 31.56
N HIS A 541 9.11 -9.94 30.34
CA HIS A 541 8.27 -8.77 30.04
C HIS A 541 7.13 -9.19 29.13
N VAL A 542 5.88 -8.99 29.55
CA VAL A 542 4.70 -9.46 28.85
C VAL A 542 3.95 -8.31 28.18
N LEU A 543 3.94 -8.28 26.85
CA LEU A 543 3.14 -7.39 26.03
C LEU A 543 1.85 -8.09 25.59
N ILE A 544 0.71 -7.54 25.97
CA ILE A 544 -0.62 -8.06 25.64
C ILE A 544 -1.27 -7.12 24.63
N LEU A 545 -1.64 -7.65 23.47
CA LEU A 545 -2.31 -6.92 22.40
C LEU A 545 -3.79 -7.34 22.39
N ASP A 546 -4.64 -6.48 22.93
CA ASP A 546 -6.07 -6.76 23.03
C ASP A 546 -6.78 -6.44 21.72
N GLU A 547 -7.64 -7.35 21.27
CA GLU A 547 -8.32 -7.32 19.98
C GLU A 547 -7.38 -7.07 18.80
N MET A 548 -6.28 -7.84 18.76
CA MET A 548 -5.18 -7.62 17.83
C MET A 548 -5.60 -7.62 16.35
N ASN A 549 -6.73 -8.25 16.03
CA ASN A 549 -7.31 -8.37 14.68
C ASN A 549 -8.14 -7.16 14.22
N LEU A 550 -8.30 -6.12 15.06
CA LEU A 550 -8.90 -4.84 14.63
C LEU A 550 -8.09 -4.15 13.51
N SER A 551 -6.79 -4.42 13.46
CA SER A 551 -5.87 -4.06 12.38
C SER A 551 -5.09 -5.30 11.93
N ARG A 552 -4.38 -5.23 10.79
CA ARG A 552 -3.60 -6.36 10.25
C ARG A 552 -2.29 -6.56 11.04
N PRO A 553 -2.15 -7.61 11.87
CA PRO A 553 -0.97 -7.75 12.72
C PRO A 553 0.33 -7.91 11.94
N GLU A 554 0.29 -8.50 10.74
CA GLU A 554 1.46 -8.61 9.87
C GLU A 554 2.04 -7.26 9.40
N GLN A 555 1.29 -6.16 9.55
CA GLN A 555 1.72 -4.83 9.15
C GLN A 555 2.37 -4.10 10.34
N TYR A 556 1.65 -3.93 11.44
CA TYR A 556 2.13 -3.14 12.57
C TYR A 556 3.12 -3.90 13.48
N LEU A 557 3.14 -5.25 13.48
CA LEU A 557 4.16 -6.04 14.17
C LEU A 557 5.34 -6.43 13.28
N ALA A 558 5.41 -5.97 12.02
CA ALA A 558 6.39 -6.48 11.06
C ALA A 558 7.86 -6.48 11.58
N PRO A 559 8.37 -5.39 12.21
CA PRO A 559 9.73 -5.38 12.75
C PRO A 559 9.92 -6.36 13.92
N LEU A 560 8.93 -6.45 14.81
CA LEU A 560 8.95 -7.37 15.94
C LEU A 560 8.91 -8.84 15.49
N LEU A 561 8.07 -9.17 14.50
CA LEU A 561 7.98 -10.52 13.94
C LEU A 561 9.26 -10.94 13.21
N SER A 562 9.93 -9.99 12.55
CA SER A 562 11.21 -10.22 11.88
C SER A 562 12.31 -10.47 12.92
N ALA A 563 12.49 -9.55 13.86
CA ALA A 563 13.54 -9.60 14.87
C ALA A 563 13.37 -10.79 15.84
N MET A 564 12.13 -11.21 16.11
CA MET A 564 11.83 -12.41 16.89
C MET A 564 12.28 -13.72 16.21
N GLU A 565 12.33 -13.76 14.88
CA GLU A 565 12.77 -14.94 14.13
C GLU A 565 14.30 -14.99 14.01
N THR A 566 14.89 -13.88 13.57
CA THR A 566 16.33 -13.79 13.30
C THR A 566 17.16 -13.59 14.58
N GLY A 567 16.60 -12.86 15.55
CA GLY A 567 17.32 -12.35 16.72
C GLY A 567 17.98 -11.00 16.50
N ASP A 568 17.69 -10.35 15.38
CA ASP A 568 18.30 -9.06 15.02
C ASP A 568 17.77 -7.92 15.89
N ARG A 569 18.36 -6.74 15.68
CA ARG A 569 17.88 -5.50 16.30
C ARG A 569 16.60 -5.01 15.61
N ILE A 570 15.75 -4.35 16.37
CA ILE A 570 14.56 -3.64 15.91
C ILE A 570 14.98 -2.22 15.51
N ASP A 571 14.85 -1.88 14.23
CA ASP A 571 15.05 -0.51 13.74
C ASP A 571 13.93 0.42 14.18
N LEU A 572 14.29 1.60 14.71
CA LEU A 572 13.36 2.63 15.19
C LEU A 572 13.38 3.88 14.28
N HIS A 573 14.55 4.34 13.88
CA HIS A 573 14.72 5.49 12.97
C HIS A 573 16.06 5.44 12.22
N SER A 574 16.23 6.38 11.28
CA SER A 574 17.47 6.56 10.50
C SER A 574 18.28 7.80 10.92
N GLU A 575 17.77 8.60 11.87
CA GLU A 575 18.32 9.89 12.32
C GLU A 575 19.56 9.77 13.24
N GLY A 576 20.65 9.19 12.74
CA GLY A 576 21.88 8.96 13.52
C GLY A 576 21.71 7.89 14.62
N ASP A 577 22.69 7.74 15.50
CA ASP A 577 22.68 6.71 16.56
C ASP A 577 21.67 6.99 17.68
N MET A 578 21.41 8.28 17.93
CA MET A 578 20.44 8.76 18.91
C MET A 578 19.65 9.93 18.35
N HIS A 579 18.32 9.86 18.42
CA HIS A 579 17.41 10.92 17.99
C HIS A 579 16.38 11.20 19.07
N ASP A 580 16.32 12.44 19.56
CA ASP A 580 15.43 12.85 20.66
C ASP A 580 15.43 11.85 21.84
N GLY A 581 16.61 11.34 22.23
CA GLY A 581 16.77 10.38 23.33
C GLY A 581 16.26 8.96 23.06
N VAL A 582 16.00 8.62 21.80
CA VAL A 582 15.67 7.28 21.30
C VAL A 582 16.85 6.74 20.50
N GLU A 583 17.21 5.49 20.72
CA GLU A 583 18.28 4.81 19.97
C GLU A 583 17.82 4.50 18.54
N LYS A 584 18.75 4.51 17.59
CA LYS A 584 18.50 4.07 16.21
C LYS A 584 17.88 2.68 16.14
N ARG A 585 18.40 1.77 16.96
CA ARG A 585 18.01 0.36 17.00
C ARG A 585 18.14 -0.20 18.42
N ILE A 586 17.15 -0.97 18.84
CA ILE A 586 17.20 -1.73 20.09
C ILE A 586 17.33 -3.22 19.79
N PRO A 587 18.08 -4.01 20.58
CA PRO A 587 18.09 -5.46 20.40
C PRO A 587 16.69 -6.03 20.64
N TYR A 588 16.34 -7.13 19.96
CA TYR A 588 15.11 -7.86 20.30
C TYR A 588 15.23 -8.41 21.73
N PRO A 589 14.33 -8.03 22.66
CA PRO A 589 14.39 -8.56 24.02
C PRO A 589 13.97 -10.03 24.02
N SER A 590 14.91 -10.95 24.25
CA SER A 590 14.63 -12.40 24.30
C SER A 590 13.68 -12.80 25.44
N ASN A 591 13.56 -11.96 26.45
CA ASN A 591 12.63 -12.03 27.57
C ASN A 591 11.24 -11.45 27.26
N LEU A 592 10.99 -10.95 26.04
CA LEU A 592 9.70 -10.43 25.62
C LEU A 592 8.72 -11.57 25.31
N VAL A 593 7.58 -11.54 25.98
CA VAL A 593 6.44 -12.43 25.75
C VAL A 593 5.32 -11.61 25.13
N ILE A 594 4.87 -11.98 23.94
CA ILE A 594 3.74 -11.33 23.25
C ILE A 594 2.52 -12.24 23.34
N ILE A 595 1.39 -11.70 23.81
CA ILE A 595 0.11 -12.43 23.85
C ILE A 595 -0.96 -11.57 23.17
N GLY A 596 -1.42 -12.00 22.00
CA GLY A 596 -2.51 -11.34 21.29
C GLY A 596 -3.86 -11.98 21.58
N THR A 597 -4.93 -11.19 21.69
CA THR A 597 -6.31 -11.71 21.80
C THR A 597 -7.09 -11.41 20.53
N VAL A 598 -7.86 -12.39 20.05
CA VAL A 598 -8.67 -12.29 18.83
C VAL A 598 -10.11 -12.69 19.11
N ASN A 599 -11.04 -11.83 18.71
CA ASN A 599 -12.48 -12.11 18.72
C ASN A 599 -12.88 -12.67 17.35
N MET A 600 -13.49 -13.86 17.34
CA MET A 600 -13.84 -14.60 16.11
C MET A 600 -15.29 -14.34 15.66
N ASP A 601 -16.08 -13.63 16.48
CA ASP A 601 -17.52 -13.38 16.36
C ASP A 601 -17.89 -12.10 15.57
N GLU A 602 -16.92 -11.23 15.32
CA GLU A 602 -17.10 -9.98 14.58
C GLU A 602 -15.98 -9.79 13.55
N THR A 603 -16.33 -9.89 12.27
CA THR A 603 -15.44 -9.72 11.12
C THR A 603 -14.66 -8.42 11.20
N THR A 604 -13.34 -8.47 11.37
CA THR A 604 -12.50 -7.28 11.06
C THR A 604 -11.29 -7.63 10.21
N HIS A 605 -10.40 -8.55 10.56
CA HIS A 605 -9.44 -9.13 9.61
C HIS A 605 -9.07 -10.57 10.03
N GLY A 606 -9.01 -11.51 9.07
CA GLY A 606 -8.44 -12.83 9.36
C GLY A 606 -6.93 -12.71 9.61
N LEU A 607 -6.40 -13.47 10.56
CA LEU A 607 -4.95 -13.55 10.78
C LEU A 607 -4.27 -14.18 9.56
N SER A 608 -3.15 -13.60 9.13
CA SER A 608 -2.36 -14.15 8.03
C SER A 608 -1.48 -15.32 8.48
N ASP A 609 -1.14 -16.21 7.54
CA ASP A 609 -0.23 -17.35 7.79
C ASP A 609 1.10 -16.88 8.40
N LYS A 610 1.60 -15.69 8.02
CA LYS A 610 2.83 -15.11 8.59
C LYS A 610 2.79 -14.94 10.11
N VAL A 611 1.63 -14.62 10.66
CA VAL A 611 1.43 -14.44 12.10
C VAL A 611 1.19 -15.78 12.77
N LEU A 612 0.34 -16.63 12.16
CA LEU A 612 -0.01 -17.95 12.69
C LEU A 612 1.19 -18.91 12.74
N ASP A 613 2.07 -18.87 11.75
CA ASP A 613 3.29 -19.70 11.69
C ASP A 613 4.27 -19.39 12.84
N ARG A 614 4.19 -18.19 13.42
CA ARG A 614 5.11 -17.68 14.46
C ARG A 614 4.49 -17.65 15.85
N ALA A 615 3.19 -17.89 15.96
CA ALA A 615 2.45 -17.80 17.21
C ALA A 615 1.89 -19.16 17.61
N PHE A 616 1.99 -19.49 18.89
CA PHE A 616 1.18 -20.57 19.46
C PHE A 616 -0.28 -20.12 19.52
N THR A 617 -1.17 -20.81 18.81
CA THR A 617 -2.61 -20.49 18.80
C THR A 617 -3.34 -21.32 19.84
N LEU A 618 -4.06 -20.66 20.74
CA LEU A 618 -4.88 -21.29 21.78
C LEU A 618 -6.32 -20.83 21.64
N GLU A 619 -7.25 -21.78 21.55
CA GLU A 619 -8.66 -21.48 21.28
C GLU A 619 -9.55 -21.55 22.54
N PHE A 620 -10.40 -20.54 22.73
CA PHE A 620 -11.34 -20.38 23.83
C PHE A 620 -12.77 -20.52 23.33
N TRP A 621 -13.19 -21.76 23.07
CA TRP A 621 -14.54 -22.10 22.62
C TRP A 621 -15.34 -22.87 23.67
N ASP A 622 -14.67 -23.74 24.43
CA ASP A 622 -15.34 -24.58 25.42
C ASP A 622 -15.44 -23.84 26.77
N ILE A 623 -16.65 -23.36 27.06
CA ILE A 623 -17.00 -22.73 28.33
C ILE A 623 -17.97 -23.65 29.05
N ASP A 624 -17.56 -24.18 30.20
CA ASP A 624 -18.46 -24.96 31.05
C ASP A 624 -19.14 -24.03 32.06
N ILE A 625 -20.43 -23.77 31.89
CA ILE A 625 -21.22 -22.94 32.83
C ILE A 625 -21.08 -23.41 34.28
N ASN A 626 -20.82 -24.69 34.54
CA ASN A 626 -20.67 -25.22 35.90
C ASN A 626 -19.40 -24.71 36.60
N ASP A 627 -18.35 -24.38 35.84
CA ASP A 627 -17.06 -23.90 36.36
C ASP A 627 -17.05 -22.39 36.67
N TYR A 628 -18.19 -21.71 36.51
CA TYR A 628 -18.30 -20.27 36.75
C TYR A 628 -18.03 -19.94 38.22
N ALA A 629 -16.91 -19.27 38.49
CA ALA A 629 -16.52 -18.88 39.85
C ALA A 629 -17.50 -17.92 40.56
N GLY A 630 -18.37 -17.23 39.81
CA GLY A 630 -19.38 -16.35 40.38
C GLY A 630 -20.54 -17.09 41.04
N TRP A 631 -20.68 -18.41 40.85
CA TRP A 631 -21.71 -19.20 41.53
C TRP A 631 -21.58 -19.16 43.06
N ASP A 632 -20.35 -19.10 43.58
CA ASP A 632 -20.11 -19.07 45.03
C ASP A 632 -20.26 -17.65 45.62
N ARG A 633 -20.27 -16.62 44.76
CA ARG A 633 -20.28 -15.21 45.15
C ARG A 633 -21.63 -14.53 45.01
N THR A 634 -22.58 -15.17 44.33
CA THR A 634 -23.90 -14.58 44.09
C THR A 634 -24.76 -14.62 45.36
N ASN A 635 -25.54 -13.56 45.56
CA ASN A 635 -26.53 -13.45 46.64
C ASN A 635 -27.89 -14.06 46.26
N LEU A 636 -27.99 -14.69 45.08
CA LEU A 636 -29.20 -15.39 44.64
C LEU A 636 -29.54 -16.56 45.56
N GLY A 637 -30.85 -16.84 45.72
CA GLY A 637 -31.30 -18.04 46.42
C GLY A 637 -30.77 -19.32 45.77
N LYS A 638 -30.51 -20.38 46.55
CA LYS A 638 -29.99 -21.66 46.02
C LYS A 638 -30.84 -22.23 44.89
N GLN A 639 -32.17 -22.17 45.02
CA GLN A 639 -33.11 -22.67 44.01
C GLN A 639 -33.02 -21.87 42.71
N ASP A 640 -32.97 -20.54 42.80
CA ASP A 640 -32.86 -19.64 41.65
C ASP A 640 -31.50 -19.77 40.96
N THR A 641 -30.45 -20.01 41.75
CA THR A 641 -29.09 -20.26 41.25
C THR A 641 -29.03 -21.55 40.42
N GLU A 642 -29.57 -22.65 40.92
CA GLU A 642 -29.62 -23.91 40.16
C GLU A 642 -30.48 -23.78 38.90
N ARG A 643 -31.62 -23.10 39.01
CA ARG A 643 -32.49 -22.84 37.85
C ARG A 643 -31.80 -21.99 36.80
N LEU A 644 -31.12 -20.93 37.20
CA LEU A 644 -30.33 -20.07 36.31
C LEU A 644 -29.21 -20.85 35.64
N ARG A 645 -28.44 -21.62 36.43
CA ARG A 645 -27.36 -22.46 35.93
C ARG A 645 -27.86 -23.42 34.85
N THR A 646 -28.96 -24.12 35.11
CA THR A 646 -29.55 -25.05 34.14
C THR A 646 -30.04 -24.33 32.88
N ALA A 647 -30.70 -23.18 33.02
CA ALA A 647 -31.17 -22.39 31.88
C ALA A 647 -30.01 -21.90 30.99
N LEU A 648 -28.93 -21.37 31.59
CA LEU A 648 -27.77 -20.91 30.84
C LEU A 648 -27.04 -22.06 30.16
N THR A 649 -26.92 -23.23 30.80
CA THR A 649 -26.34 -24.43 30.20
C THR A 649 -27.13 -24.88 28.97
N GLU A 650 -28.46 -24.94 29.06
CA GLU A 650 -29.32 -25.32 27.92
C GLU A 650 -29.27 -24.30 26.78
N LEU A 651 -29.31 -23.00 27.10
CA LEU A 651 -29.17 -21.92 26.10
C LEU A 651 -27.81 -21.98 25.41
N MET A 652 -26.74 -22.24 26.16
CA MET A 652 -25.40 -22.40 25.60
C MET A 652 -25.35 -23.60 24.64
N GLN A 653 -25.85 -24.76 25.06
CA GLN A 653 -25.91 -25.97 24.23
C GLN A 653 -26.72 -25.76 22.94
N ALA A 654 -27.83 -25.01 22.99
CA ALA A 654 -28.62 -24.67 21.82
C ALA A 654 -27.83 -23.84 20.80
N LEU A 655 -26.93 -22.97 21.25
CA LEU A 655 -26.18 -22.04 20.39
C LEU A 655 -24.83 -22.59 19.89
N VAL A 656 -24.26 -23.60 20.55
CA VAL A 656 -22.97 -24.22 20.18
C VAL A 656 -22.92 -24.71 18.72
N PRO A 657 -23.92 -25.45 18.19
CA PRO A 657 -23.88 -25.98 16.82
C PRO A 657 -23.77 -24.91 15.73
N ALA A 658 -24.30 -23.71 15.99
CA ALA A 658 -24.21 -22.56 15.09
C ALA A 658 -22.99 -21.66 15.37
N ARG A 659 -22.15 -22.01 16.36
CA ARG A 659 -21.04 -21.17 16.88
C ARG A 659 -21.50 -19.79 17.39
N LEU A 660 -22.71 -19.70 17.95
CA LEU A 660 -23.30 -18.46 18.47
C LEU A 660 -23.40 -18.42 20.00
N HIS A 661 -22.68 -19.30 20.69
CA HIS A 661 -22.64 -19.37 22.15
C HIS A 661 -21.95 -18.13 22.76
N PHE A 662 -21.99 -17.99 24.09
CA PHE A 662 -21.61 -16.76 24.78
C PHE A 662 -20.54 -16.98 25.87
N GLY A 663 -19.76 -15.94 26.15
CA GLY A 663 -18.67 -15.96 27.12
C GLY A 663 -19.11 -15.80 28.57
N TRP A 664 -18.13 -15.95 29.49
CA TRP A 664 -18.28 -15.64 30.92
C TRP A 664 -18.85 -14.26 31.20
N ARG A 665 -18.48 -13.24 30.41
CA ARG A 665 -19.03 -11.88 30.56
C ARG A 665 -20.56 -11.83 30.47
N VAL A 666 -21.15 -12.65 29.59
CA VAL A 666 -22.62 -12.71 29.48
C VAL A 666 -23.22 -13.43 30.70
N VAL A 667 -22.52 -14.44 31.22
CA VAL A 667 -22.91 -15.12 32.46
C VAL A 667 -22.84 -14.15 33.65
N ASP A 668 -21.74 -13.38 33.79
CA ASP A 668 -21.59 -12.31 34.78
C ASP A 668 -22.75 -11.33 34.69
N ASP A 669 -23.01 -10.78 33.49
CA ASP A 669 -24.08 -9.80 33.27
C ASP A 669 -25.46 -10.34 33.69
N VAL A 670 -25.74 -11.62 33.40
CA VAL A 670 -27.03 -12.25 33.76
C VAL A 670 -27.13 -12.46 35.26
N VAL A 671 -26.09 -13.01 35.89
CA VAL A 671 -26.05 -13.29 37.33
C VAL A 671 -26.13 -11.99 38.13
N ASP A 672 -25.34 -10.97 37.76
CA ASP A 672 -25.33 -9.66 38.38
C ASP A 672 -26.68 -8.95 38.25
N PHE A 673 -27.32 -9.04 37.09
CA PHE A 673 -28.61 -8.41 36.87
C PHE A 673 -29.68 -8.99 37.80
N LEU A 674 -29.72 -10.32 37.92
CA LEU A 674 -30.68 -11.00 38.78
C LEU A 674 -30.40 -10.75 40.26
N ALA A 675 -29.12 -10.81 40.67
CA ALA A 675 -28.70 -10.51 42.04
C ALA A 675 -29.07 -9.08 42.44
N ARG A 676 -28.76 -8.08 41.60
CA ARG A 676 -29.12 -6.67 41.88
C ARG A 676 -30.63 -6.44 41.90
N ASN A 677 -31.39 -7.12 41.03
CA ASN A 677 -32.84 -7.05 41.09
C ASN A 677 -33.38 -7.56 42.43
N GLN A 678 -32.84 -8.66 42.95
CA GLN A 678 -33.19 -9.17 44.28
C GLN A 678 -32.77 -8.20 45.41
N GLU A 679 -31.57 -7.63 45.34
CA GLU A 679 -31.07 -6.65 46.32
C GLU A 679 -31.93 -5.38 46.37
N HIS A 680 -32.45 -4.92 45.24
CA HIS A 680 -33.34 -3.76 45.14
C HIS A 680 -34.83 -4.09 45.40
N GLY A 681 -35.09 -5.20 46.09
CA GLY A 681 -36.42 -5.58 46.56
C GLY A 681 -37.25 -6.40 45.57
N GLY A 682 -36.64 -6.97 44.53
CA GLY A 682 -37.31 -7.89 43.61
C GLY A 682 -38.40 -7.22 42.77
N GLN A 683 -38.14 -6.03 42.23
CA GLN A 683 -39.13 -5.26 41.44
C GLN A 683 -39.64 -6.05 40.22
N LEU A 684 -38.81 -6.95 39.69
CA LEU A 684 -39.20 -7.96 38.72
C LEU A 684 -39.18 -9.34 39.39
N GLU A 685 -40.23 -10.13 39.17
CA GLU A 685 -40.21 -11.56 39.47
C GLU A 685 -39.07 -12.26 38.71
N PHE A 686 -38.53 -13.34 39.27
CA PHE A 686 -37.34 -14.01 38.72
C PHE A 686 -37.47 -14.36 37.23
N ASP A 687 -38.62 -14.92 36.81
CA ASP A 687 -38.86 -15.31 35.41
C ASP A 687 -38.87 -14.10 34.47
N ALA A 688 -39.48 -12.99 34.90
CA ALA A 688 -39.53 -11.75 34.11
C ALA A 688 -38.15 -11.07 34.04
N ALA A 689 -37.40 -11.10 35.13
CA ALA A 689 -36.03 -10.58 35.17
C ALA A 689 -35.09 -11.41 34.28
N LEU A 690 -35.22 -12.75 34.32
CA LEU A 690 -34.47 -13.68 33.48
C LEU A 690 -34.80 -13.46 31.99
N ASP A 691 -36.09 -13.35 31.64
CA ASP A 691 -36.53 -13.07 30.27
C ASP A 691 -35.95 -11.74 29.76
N ALA A 692 -36.00 -10.69 30.58
CA ALA A 692 -35.47 -9.38 30.20
C ALA A 692 -33.96 -9.40 29.89
N ILE A 693 -33.16 -10.07 30.73
CA ILE A 693 -31.70 -10.11 30.55
C ILE A 693 -31.27 -11.08 29.46
N VAL A 694 -31.94 -12.23 29.30
CA VAL A 694 -31.72 -13.16 28.18
C VAL A 694 -32.07 -12.49 26.85
N TYR A 695 -33.19 -11.77 26.79
CA TYR A 695 -33.59 -10.98 25.62
C TYR A 695 -32.53 -9.94 25.25
N ALA A 696 -31.94 -9.29 26.25
CA ALA A 696 -30.97 -8.22 26.03
C ALA A 696 -29.55 -8.73 25.67
N LYS A 697 -29.14 -9.90 26.16
CA LYS A 697 -27.73 -10.35 26.09
C LYS A 697 -27.50 -11.60 25.24
N ILE A 698 -28.48 -12.50 25.16
CA ILE A 698 -28.33 -13.80 24.50
C ILE A 698 -29.04 -13.81 23.15
N VAL A 699 -30.32 -13.41 23.09
CA VAL A 699 -31.10 -13.40 21.83
C VAL A 699 -30.44 -12.59 20.70
N PRO A 700 -29.76 -11.44 20.92
CA PRO A 700 -29.11 -10.69 19.85
C PRO A 700 -27.97 -11.42 19.14
N LYS A 701 -27.47 -12.52 19.72
CA LYS A 701 -26.45 -13.37 19.10
C LYS A 701 -27.01 -14.25 17.98
N LEU A 702 -28.32 -14.49 17.96
CA LEU A 702 -29.00 -15.23 16.88
C LEU A 702 -29.16 -14.34 15.64
N ARG A 703 -28.07 -14.23 14.89
CA ARG A 703 -27.97 -13.53 13.61
C ARG A 703 -27.26 -14.40 12.59
N GLY A 704 -27.73 -14.43 11.35
CA GLY A 704 -27.10 -15.22 10.30
C GLY A 704 -28.00 -15.53 9.11
N ASP A 705 -27.41 -16.13 8.10
CA ASP A 705 -28.10 -16.61 6.90
C ASP A 705 -28.72 -17.99 7.13
N ASP A 706 -29.68 -18.32 6.28
CA ASP A 706 -30.41 -19.58 6.34
C ASP A 706 -29.49 -20.80 6.15
N SER A 707 -29.30 -21.56 7.23
CA SER A 707 -28.54 -22.81 7.24
C SER A 707 -29.17 -23.83 8.18
N PRO A 708 -28.98 -25.14 7.94
CA PRO A 708 -29.51 -26.19 8.83
C PRO A 708 -29.06 -26.04 10.28
N ARG A 709 -27.81 -25.58 10.49
CA ARG A 709 -27.25 -25.35 11.83
C ARG A 709 -27.90 -24.16 12.52
N PHE A 710 -28.14 -23.07 11.79
CA PHE A 710 -28.80 -21.88 12.34
C PHE A 710 -30.28 -22.14 12.67
N ARG A 711 -31.01 -22.85 11.79
CA ARG A 711 -32.40 -23.27 12.07
C ARG A 711 -32.49 -24.14 13.32
N ALA A 712 -31.60 -25.13 13.46
CA ALA A 712 -31.56 -25.99 14.64
C ALA A 712 -31.28 -25.19 15.92
N ALA A 713 -30.33 -24.23 15.89
CA ALA A 713 -30.05 -23.38 17.03
C ALA A 713 -31.25 -22.50 17.42
N LEU A 714 -31.96 -21.95 16.43
CA LEU A 714 -33.17 -21.15 16.65
C LEU A 714 -34.29 -22.00 17.27
N ASP A 715 -34.51 -23.20 16.75
CA ASP A 715 -35.51 -24.15 17.26
C ASP A 715 -35.24 -24.61 18.68
N GLU A 716 -33.99 -25.00 18.99
CA GLU A 716 -33.62 -25.38 20.34
C GLU A 716 -33.72 -24.19 21.30
N THR A 717 -33.30 -22.99 20.90
CA THR A 717 -33.41 -21.79 21.74
C THR A 717 -34.89 -21.46 22.05
N LYS A 718 -35.80 -21.60 21.08
CA LYS A 718 -37.26 -21.46 21.32
C LYS A 718 -37.78 -22.47 22.33
N LYS A 719 -37.34 -23.73 22.26
CA LYS A 719 -37.75 -24.77 23.24
C LYS A 719 -37.29 -24.41 24.65
N VAL A 720 -36.07 -23.92 24.80
CA VAL A 720 -35.53 -23.46 26.09
C VAL A 720 -36.30 -22.23 26.59
N ALA A 721 -36.53 -21.22 25.74
CA ALA A 721 -37.32 -20.04 26.09
C ALA A 721 -38.74 -20.41 26.59
N LYS A 722 -39.41 -21.36 25.93
CA LYS A 722 -40.73 -21.85 26.35
C LYS A 722 -40.68 -22.60 27.69
N ARG A 723 -39.65 -23.42 27.93
CA ARG A 723 -39.47 -24.17 29.19
C ARG A 723 -39.30 -23.25 30.39
N TYR A 724 -38.52 -22.18 30.24
CA TYR A 724 -38.22 -21.23 31.31
C TYR A 724 -39.15 -20.01 31.34
N LYS A 725 -40.25 -20.00 30.57
CA LYS A 725 -41.25 -18.93 30.49
C LYS A 725 -40.68 -17.56 30.09
N LEU A 726 -39.75 -17.56 29.13
CA LEU A 726 -39.14 -16.36 28.57
C LEU A 726 -40.00 -15.82 27.41
N GLU A 727 -41.15 -15.23 27.73
CA GLU A 727 -42.19 -14.85 26.75
C GLU A 727 -41.70 -13.82 25.74
N ARG A 728 -40.97 -12.80 26.21
CA ARG A 728 -40.42 -11.75 25.35
C ARG A 728 -39.34 -12.30 24.43
N CYS A 729 -38.47 -13.18 24.93
CA CYS A 729 -37.51 -13.91 24.11
C CYS A 729 -38.22 -14.74 23.05
N LEU A 730 -39.24 -15.51 23.43
CA LEU A 730 -39.97 -16.40 22.52
C LEU A 730 -40.60 -15.63 21.35
N SER A 731 -41.30 -14.53 21.64
CA SER A 731 -41.90 -13.67 20.61
C SER A 731 -40.84 -13.15 19.62
N LYS A 732 -39.65 -12.76 20.11
CA LYS A 732 -38.58 -12.28 19.23
C LYS A 732 -37.94 -13.39 18.40
N LEU A 733 -37.83 -14.59 18.95
CA LEU A 733 -37.31 -15.75 18.22
C LEU A 733 -38.26 -16.17 17.09
N GLU A 734 -39.58 -16.06 17.29
CA GLU A 734 -40.58 -16.28 16.25
C GLU A 734 -40.50 -15.23 15.12
N GLU A 735 -40.26 -13.96 15.46
CA GLU A 735 -39.96 -12.92 14.45
C GLU A 735 -38.70 -13.24 13.64
N LEU A 736 -37.63 -13.67 14.30
CA LEU A 736 -36.37 -14.04 13.63
C LEU A 736 -36.55 -15.24 12.69
N GLU A 737 -37.37 -16.22 13.07
CA GLU A 737 -37.72 -17.35 12.22
C GLU A 737 -38.52 -16.91 10.99
N HIS A 738 -39.49 -16.02 11.19
CA HIS A 738 -40.26 -15.44 10.10
C HIS A 738 -39.34 -14.68 9.12
N ASP A 739 -38.41 -13.88 9.64
CA ASP A 739 -37.43 -13.14 8.81
C ASP A 739 -36.51 -14.07 8.03
N LEU A 740 -36.04 -15.15 8.67
CA LEU A 740 -35.21 -16.16 8.03
C LEU A 740 -35.95 -16.83 6.85
N THR A 741 -37.23 -17.20 7.04
CA THR A 741 -38.03 -17.85 6.00
C THR A 741 -38.42 -16.93 4.85
N THR A 742 -38.61 -15.63 5.12
CA THR A 742 -39.07 -14.65 4.11
C THR A 742 -37.93 -13.97 3.36
N THR A 743 -36.82 -13.68 4.03
CA THR A 743 -35.70 -12.90 3.47
C THR A 743 -34.41 -13.71 3.27
N GLY A 744 -34.34 -14.93 3.81
CA GLY A 744 -33.15 -15.79 3.77
C GLY A 744 -32.08 -15.43 4.82
N SER A 745 -32.31 -14.43 5.66
CA SER A 745 -31.42 -14.05 6.75
C SER A 745 -32.21 -13.53 7.96
N ALA A 746 -31.66 -13.68 9.18
CA ALA A 746 -32.27 -13.15 10.40
C ALA A 746 -31.35 -12.11 11.05
N ARG A 747 -31.92 -10.95 11.40
CA ARG A 747 -31.23 -9.86 12.11
C ARG A 747 -32.05 -9.40 13.31
N PHE A 748 -31.41 -9.32 14.48
CA PHE A 748 -32.06 -8.88 15.70
C PHE A 748 -32.47 -7.40 15.67
N TRP A 749 -31.57 -6.53 15.18
CA TRP A 749 -31.80 -5.10 14.97
C TRP A 749 -32.19 -4.87 13.50
N ARG A 750 -33.36 -4.25 13.28
CA ARG A 750 -33.83 -3.83 11.95
C ARG A 750 -33.44 -2.39 11.67
#